data_AF-A0A9N8L2Y1-F1
#
_entry.id   AF-A0A9N8L2Y1-F1
#
_cell.length_a   1.000
_cell.length_b   1.000
_cell.length_c   1.000
_cell.angle_alpha   90.00
_cell.angle_beta   90.00
_cell.angle_gamma   90.00
#
_symmetry.space_group_name_H-M   'P 1'
#
loop_
_entity.id
_entity.type
_entity.pdbx_description
1 polymer ?
#
loop_
_entity_poly.entity_id
_entity_poly.type
_entity_poly.pdbx_seq_one_letter_code
_entity_poly.pdbx_strand_id
1 'polypeptide(L)'
;MGTISAFCFLAICILQSVSCDDILVKVAQGWLSGEEVVAVTGDSYTSFKGIPYAKPPVGALRFLAPQAPEPWEGVRNATSHGSVCPQVDLLNNVYIPGNEDCLFLNVYTPNLKPKKPLPVMFFIHGGVLKFGAGDTDLYGPDFLVSKEVVVVTINYRLDTLGFINLGIKEVPGNAGLKDQVLALKWVQKNIHLFGGDPKSVTIFGESAGGTSVGHHLLSPMSKGLFKRAILQSGVPDIDCFTEHKSVERAHVLAESLDKSMRSKNKSEILAFLQTVPVRSLLNTTSFVTAAEEITQVLFKFTPFTPVIEGNYGQERFITKDPYDSLDRGEVNTADIMLGYNSEETLIMIPFYVNPEFRYINRYSRYPEMLVPSKILIKYPIDVSLSLAKTIKEFYFGEKEVSEENMAEFVTLNNFINLAYDVHRFVRRWPKVGNVFFYQFSLRTSRSLYSENNLGITGVAHFEELFHEFDPKMLNFSLPKDSEEYKLVQIFPTLVTNFAKTGNPTPDTSLGVKWPQFDKKSLAYMNIDKNLTVGYKLHEEHVSFWKKIYDTASRGVRRFDGAVTQHEPRAARRTAAAATHSRSKIVQEVQIYFRSKFFIICMAQLHEIWYYAEETAGRRGAHFVNPYVSEDRVDLNQVWVEIPSTLVALGGDVHIRVHGASGTSLKVRIAREDDDGRALLATMPLALDAENRMTLPCGYFSRGGTYYLELISDKDTYLPDYDNTTEVKHDDDAHQKVKRDVSEGSLMETGDSVVKSWKFDVLWPTANLDVTPEQIQTYPERQVMAILEFPRVVCTPIESSADFWLELLYCGHSSGGAVLCDGKNTSSHAHVLYSEQGLDSYYKSNLIVRAGAIVSDIIRDVLWQMHGFPGRRTMTLRCELFGQAGDYALTLRPAAAAGPQDLATSFIKDIALRLGR
;
A
#
# COMPACT_ATOMS: atom_id res chain seq x y z
N MET A 1 69.12 29.87 22.76
CA MET A 1 68.55 29.17 21.58
C MET A 1 67.42 28.28 22.08
N GLY A 2 66.16 28.68 21.97
CA GLY A 2 65.06 27.92 22.61
C GLY A 2 63.64 28.14 22.07
N THR A 3 63.40 29.17 21.26
CA THR A 3 62.05 29.55 20.78
C THR A 3 61.73 29.09 19.35
N ILE A 4 62.74 28.74 18.54
CA ILE A 4 62.55 28.36 17.12
C ILE A 4 62.15 26.88 16.98
N SER A 5 62.63 25.99 17.85
CA SER A 5 62.37 24.54 17.74
C SER A 5 60.91 24.15 18.04
N ALA A 6 60.17 24.96 18.80
CA ALA A 6 58.78 24.68 19.17
C ALA A 6 57.80 24.90 18.00
N PHE A 7 58.00 25.95 17.21
CA PHE A 7 57.13 26.27 16.07
C PHE A 7 57.22 25.23 14.95
N CYS A 8 58.40 24.65 14.70
CA CYS A 8 58.53 23.55 13.74
C CYS A 8 57.77 22.28 14.19
N PHE A 9 57.80 21.93 15.48
CA PHE A 9 57.06 20.78 15.98
C PHE A 9 55.54 20.99 15.91
N LEU A 10 55.04 22.18 16.29
CA LEU A 10 53.60 22.45 16.24
C LEU A 10 53.05 22.43 14.80
N ALA A 11 53.82 22.94 13.82
CA ALA A 11 53.47 22.88 12.41
C ALA A 11 53.44 21.45 11.84
N ILE A 12 54.30 20.54 12.34
CA ILE A 12 54.31 19.13 11.93
C ILE A 12 53.14 18.36 12.54
N CYS A 13 52.80 18.59 13.81
CA CYS A 13 51.66 17.91 14.45
C CYS A 13 50.30 18.34 13.89
N ILE A 14 50.15 19.58 13.41
CA ILE A 14 48.92 20.05 12.74
C ILE A 14 48.75 19.42 11.34
N LEU A 15 49.80 18.81 10.77
CA LEU A 15 49.76 18.08 9.49
C LEU A 15 49.54 16.56 9.65
N GLN A 16 49.19 16.06 10.85
CA GLN A 16 49.00 14.62 11.11
C GLN A 16 47.64 14.24 11.72
N SER A 17 46.61 15.07 11.55
CA SER A 17 45.22 14.75 11.91
C SER A 17 44.23 14.77 10.72
N VAL A 18 44.74 14.80 9.47
CA VAL A 18 43.96 14.50 8.26
C VAL A 18 44.21 13.04 7.90
N SER A 19 43.34 12.15 8.36
CA SER A 19 43.41 10.70 8.10
C SER A 19 42.00 10.08 8.00
N CYS A 20 41.16 10.69 7.18
CA CYS A 20 40.14 9.96 6.42
C CYS A 20 40.35 10.37 4.95
N ASP A 21 40.54 9.40 4.06
CA ASP A 21 40.63 9.69 2.63
C ASP A 21 39.21 9.94 2.10
N ASP A 22 38.75 11.20 2.16
CA ASP A 22 37.42 11.60 1.71
C ASP A 22 37.14 11.07 0.29
N ILE A 23 36.12 10.23 0.16
CA ILE A 23 35.82 9.54 -1.09
C ILE A 23 35.06 10.48 -2.03
N LEU A 24 35.79 11.42 -2.62
CA LEU A 24 35.26 12.51 -3.42
C LEU A 24 35.13 12.19 -4.92
N VAL A 25 33.94 12.38 -5.47
CA VAL A 25 33.67 12.29 -6.92
C VAL A 25 33.03 13.60 -7.40
N LYS A 26 33.58 14.19 -8.47
CA LYS A 26 33.07 15.42 -9.09
C LYS A 26 32.17 15.11 -10.28
N VAL A 27 30.87 15.01 -10.04
CA VAL A 27 29.86 14.88 -11.10
C VAL A 27 29.60 16.21 -11.79
N ALA A 28 28.89 16.18 -12.93
CA ALA A 28 28.64 17.37 -13.73
C ALA A 28 27.76 18.45 -13.05
N GLN A 29 27.23 18.15 -11.86
CA GLN A 29 26.44 19.06 -11.01
C GLN A 29 27.22 19.62 -9.81
N GLY A 30 28.32 18.97 -9.37
CA GLY A 30 29.04 19.36 -8.15
C GLY A 30 29.88 18.21 -7.59
N TRP A 31 30.43 18.39 -6.39
CA TRP A 31 31.14 17.32 -5.68
C TRP A 31 30.20 16.49 -4.81
N LEU A 32 30.47 15.18 -4.74
CA LEU A 32 29.85 14.20 -3.86
C LEU A 32 30.91 13.61 -2.92
N SER A 33 30.56 13.35 -1.66
CA SER A 33 31.34 12.50 -0.76
C SER A 33 30.61 11.19 -0.52
N GLY A 34 31.24 10.06 -0.87
CA GLY A 34 30.74 8.72 -0.62
C GLY A 34 31.27 8.10 0.67
N GLU A 35 31.00 6.81 0.83
CA GLU A 35 31.45 5.94 1.93
C GLU A 35 32.01 4.62 1.36
N GLU A 36 32.79 3.90 2.17
CA GLU A 36 33.13 2.48 1.92
C GLU A 36 32.24 1.59 2.78
N VAL A 37 31.68 0.53 2.19
CA VAL A 37 30.74 -0.40 2.81
C VAL A 37 31.27 -1.83 2.64
N VAL A 38 31.25 -2.61 3.72
CA VAL A 38 31.55 -4.05 3.65
C VAL A 38 30.26 -4.79 3.28
N ALA A 39 30.29 -5.52 2.16
CA ALA A 39 29.18 -6.35 1.70
C ALA A 39 29.00 -7.60 2.58
N VAL A 40 27.81 -8.21 2.54
CA VAL A 40 27.55 -9.52 3.18
C VAL A 40 28.43 -10.64 2.58
N THR A 41 28.92 -10.47 1.33
CA THR A 41 29.94 -11.35 0.71
C THR A 41 31.33 -11.19 1.35
N GLY A 42 31.57 -10.09 2.09
CA GLY A 42 32.83 -9.72 2.76
C GLY A 42 33.76 -8.83 1.95
N ASP A 43 33.43 -8.57 0.69
CA ASP A 43 34.14 -7.63 -0.16
C ASP A 43 33.74 -6.19 0.22
N SER A 44 34.64 -5.21 0.09
CA SER A 44 34.31 -3.80 0.29
C SER A 44 33.93 -3.12 -1.04
N TYR A 45 33.00 -2.16 -0.98
CA TYR A 45 32.59 -1.36 -2.13
C TYR A 45 32.34 0.10 -1.76
N THR A 46 32.44 0.98 -2.75
CA THR A 46 32.12 2.40 -2.58
C THR A 46 30.63 2.67 -2.83
N SER A 47 30.00 3.43 -1.94
CA SER A 47 28.59 3.81 -1.97
C SER A 47 28.42 5.34 -2.06
N PHE A 48 27.51 5.78 -2.93
CA PHE A 48 27.02 7.15 -3.00
C PHE A 48 25.50 7.13 -3.15
N LYS A 49 24.79 7.80 -2.25
CA LYS A 49 23.33 7.74 -2.11
C LYS A 49 22.73 9.16 -2.14
N GLY A 50 21.43 9.27 -2.44
CA GLY A 50 20.72 10.55 -2.39
C GLY A 50 21.19 11.61 -3.41
N ILE A 51 21.70 11.17 -4.57
CA ILE A 51 22.21 12.04 -5.63
C ILE A 51 21.02 12.55 -6.48
N PRO A 52 20.77 13.86 -6.58
CA PRO A 52 19.64 14.37 -7.36
C PRO A 52 19.95 14.27 -8.86
N TYR A 53 19.08 13.57 -9.60
CA TYR A 53 19.17 13.49 -11.06
C TYR A 53 18.18 14.41 -11.79
N ALA A 54 17.31 15.10 -11.05
CA ALA A 54 16.32 16.06 -11.53
C ALA A 54 16.16 17.23 -10.55
N LYS A 55 15.39 18.26 -10.93
CA LYS A 55 14.89 19.25 -9.96
C LYS A 55 13.77 18.64 -9.09
N PRO A 56 13.58 19.11 -7.84
CA PRO A 56 12.41 18.79 -7.03
C PRO A 56 11.11 19.05 -7.81
N PRO A 57 10.25 18.04 -8.06
CA PRO A 57 9.02 18.18 -8.85
C PRO A 57 7.86 18.79 -8.05
N VAL A 58 8.14 19.84 -7.28
CA VAL A 58 7.21 20.45 -6.30
C VAL A 58 6.40 21.61 -6.90
N GLY A 59 5.21 21.87 -6.32
CA GLY A 59 4.36 23.00 -6.69
C GLY A 59 4.02 23.02 -8.18
N ALA A 60 4.41 24.07 -8.89
CA ALA A 60 4.18 24.21 -10.33
C ALA A 60 4.88 23.15 -11.20
N LEU A 61 5.85 22.39 -10.66
CA LEU A 61 6.48 21.24 -11.33
C LEU A 61 5.80 19.90 -11.04
N ARG A 62 4.82 19.85 -10.11
CA ARG A 62 4.06 18.62 -9.82
C ARG A 62 3.31 18.17 -11.07
N PHE A 63 3.31 16.85 -11.32
CA PHE A 63 2.79 16.17 -12.51
C PHE A 63 3.47 16.47 -13.86
N LEU A 64 4.29 17.52 -13.96
CA LEU A 64 5.00 17.86 -15.21
C LEU A 64 6.18 16.91 -15.46
N ALA A 65 6.64 16.83 -16.70
CA ALA A 65 7.89 16.16 -17.06
C ALA A 65 9.08 16.77 -16.27
N PRO A 66 10.04 15.96 -15.80
CA PRO A 66 11.12 16.43 -14.94
C PRO A 66 12.08 17.36 -15.66
N GLN A 67 12.71 18.24 -14.89
CA GLN A 67 13.77 19.15 -15.38
C GLN A 67 15.14 18.70 -14.90
N ALA A 68 16.18 18.99 -15.68
CA ALA A 68 17.57 18.71 -15.30
C ALA A 68 17.94 19.38 -13.96
N PRO A 69 18.71 18.71 -13.10
CA PRO A 69 19.02 19.17 -11.75
C PRO A 69 19.92 20.40 -11.81
N GLU A 70 19.71 21.34 -10.89
CA GLU A 70 20.61 22.47 -10.73
C GLU A 70 21.98 22.00 -10.21
N PRO A 71 23.07 22.70 -10.55
CA PRO A 71 24.37 22.48 -9.92
C PRO A 71 24.36 22.95 -8.45
N TRP A 72 25.26 22.41 -7.64
CA TRP A 72 25.49 22.84 -6.26
C TRP A 72 26.95 23.21 -6.02
N GLU A 73 27.16 24.15 -5.10
CA GLU A 73 28.49 24.52 -4.62
C GLU A 73 28.94 23.62 -3.46
N GLY A 74 30.25 23.61 -3.18
CA GLY A 74 30.84 22.78 -2.13
C GLY A 74 30.77 21.27 -2.43
N VAL A 75 30.71 20.48 -1.35
CA VAL A 75 30.61 19.01 -1.38
C VAL A 75 29.26 18.60 -0.78
N ARG A 76 28.46 17.85 -1.55
CA ARG A 76 27.23 17.24 -1.07
C ARG A 76 27.53 15.90 -0.42
N ASN A 77 27.08 15.69 0.81
CA ASN A 77 27.16 14.37 1.43
C ASN A 77 26.27 13.37 0.67
N ALA A 78 26.82 12.19 0.35
CA ALA A 78 26.14 11.08 -0.30
C ALA A 78 26.23 9.78 0.54
N THR A 79 26.46 9.85 1.85
CA THR A 79 26.42 8.69 2.76
C THR A 79 25.02 8.35 3.29
N SER A 80 23.97 8.98 2.77
CA SER A 80 22.57 8.73 3.16
C SER A 80 21.64 8.75 1.94
N HIS A 81 20.58 7.94 1.99
CA HIS A 81 19.55 7.94 0.94
C HIS A 81 18.84 9.29 0.84
N GLY A 82 18.31 9.57 -0.35
CA GLY A 82 17.39 10.68 -0.55
C GLY A 82 16.00 10.34 0.00
N SER A 83 15.08 11.29 0.01
CA SER A 83 13.71 10.99 0.42
C SER A 83 13.03 10.05 -0.59
N VAL A 84 12.28 9.08 -0.08
CA VAL A 84 11.35 8.26 -0.86
C VAL A 84 10.21 9.12 -1.39
N CYS A 85 9.64 8.74 -2.53
CA CYS A 85 8.45 9.43 -3.05
C CYS A 85 7.23 9.16 -2.15
N PRO A 86 6.28 10.11 -2.02
CA PRO A 86 5.10 9.94 -1.17
C PRO A 86 4.24 8.77 -1.66
N GLN A 87 3.90 7.85 -0.77
CA GLN A 87 3.29 6.56 -1.12
C GLN A 87 2.40 6.01 0.01
N VAL A 88 1.73 4.89 -0.25
CA VAL A 88 0.83 4.21 0.69
C VAL A 88 1.17 2.72 0.69
N ASP A 89 1.26 2.13 1.87
CA ASP A 89 1.28 0.67 2.05
C ASP A 89 -0.08 0.11 1.61
N LEU A 90 -0.09 -0.70 0.54
CA LEU A 90 -1.34 -1.24 -0.02
C LEU A 90 -1.91 -2.43 0.76
N LEU A 91 -1.17 -3.03 1.70
CA LEU A 91 -1.69 -4.07 2.59
C LEU A 91 -2.49 -3.47 3.74
N ASN A 92 -1.92 -2.48 4.45
CA ASN A 92 -2.54 -1.86 5.62
C ASN A 92 -3.27 -0.53 5.32
N ASN A 93 -3.22 -0.06 4.07
CA ASN A 93 -3.70 1.26 3.62
C ASN A 93 -3.08 2.45 4.41
N VAL A 94 -1.86 2.28 4.93
CA VAL A 94 -1.15 3.27 5.75
C VAL A 94 -0.36 4.22 4.87
N TYR A 95 -0.56 5.53 5.04
CA TYR A 95 0.25 6.55 4.37
C TYR A 95 1.71 6.50 4.88
N ILE A 96 2.65 6.27 3.97
CA ILE A 96 4.09 6.29 4.24
C ILE A 96 4.61 7.71 3.98
N PRO A 97 5.13 8.44 4.99
CA PRO A 97 5.59 9.82 4.82
C PRO A 97 6.84 9.94 3.93
N GLY A 98 6.64 10.12 2.63
CA GLY A 98 7.67 10.54 1.68
C GLY A 98 7.74 12.05 1.49
N ASN A 99 8.62 12.51 0.58
CA ASN A 99 8.74 13.90 0.16
C ASN A 99 8.56 13.99 -1.36
N GLU A 100 7.88 15.01 -1.87
CA GLU A 100 7.77 15.23 -3.32
C GLU A 100 9.14 15.53 -3.96
N ASP A 101 10.08 16.12 -3.21
CA ASP A 101 11.50 16.05 -3.57
C ASP A 101 12.03 14.63 -3.32
N CYS A 102 11.87 13.75 -4.30
CA CYS A 102 12.31 12.36 -4.25
C CYS A 102 13.13 11.88 -5.45
N LEU A 103 13.48 12.77 -6.40
CA LEU A 103 14.12 12.38 -7.68
C LEU A 103 15.64 12.15 -7.53
N PHE A 104 15.96 11.15 -6.72
CA PHE A 104 17.30 10.73 -6.34
C PHE A 104 17.69 9.38 -6.93
N LEU A 105 18.98 9.20 -7.14
CA LEU A 105 19.60 7.92 -7.45
C LEU A 105 20.76 7.61 -6.51
N ASN A 106 21.10 6.34 -6.42
CA ASN A 106 22.20 5.80 -5.65
C ASN A 106 23.15 5.05 -6.61
N VAL A 107 24.46 5.09 -6.37
CA VAL A 107 25.52 4.47 -7.17
C VAL A 107 26.44 3.67 -6.27
N TYR A 108 26.62 2.40 -6.58
CA TYR A 108 27.45 1.45 -5.83
C TYR A 108 28.48 0.82 -6.78
N THR A 109 29.77 0.88 -6.43
CA THR A 109 30.86 0.46 -7.31
C THR A 109 31.96 -0.26 -6.53
N PRO A 110 32.51 -1.39 -7.04
CA PRO A 110 33.61 -2.07 -6.37
C PRO A 110 34.95 -1.34 -6.59
N ASN A 111 35.02 -0.42 -7.56
CA ASN A 111 36.23 0.33 -7.86
C ASN A 111 35.92 1.62 -8.63
N LEU A 112 36.29 2.77 -8.08
CA LEU A 112 36.18 4.08 -8.74
C LEU A 112 37.12 4.26 -9.95
N LYS A 113 38.25 3.55 -9.99
CA LYS A 113 39.32 3.70 -11.00
C LYS A 113 39.76 2.31 -11.54
N PRO A 114 38.84 1.52 -12.12
CA PRO A 114 39.13 0.18 -12.58
C PRO A 114 40.01 0.20 -13.84
N LYS A 115 40.82 -0.86 -14.04
CA LYS A 115 41.74 -0.97 -15.21
C LYS A 115 41.01 -1.00 -16.57
N LYS A 116 39.71 -1.30 -16.56
CA LYS A 116 38.78 -1.22 -17.68
C LYS A 116 37.45 -0.73 -17.12
N PRO A 117 36.69 0.14 -17.81
CA PRO A 117 35.34 0.51 -17.41
C PRO A 117 34.45 -0.72 -17.19
N LEU A 118 33.73 -0.76 -16.07
CA LEU A 118 32.91 -1.88 -15.64
C LEU A 118 31.50 -1.79 -16.26
N PRO A 119 30.80 -2.90 -16.53
CA PRO A 119 29.40 -2.86 -16.92
C PRO A 119 28.54 -2.19 -15.85
N VAL A 120 27.49 -1.50 -16.28
CA VAL A 120 26.57 -0.79 -15.38
C VAL A 120 25.24 -1.53 -15.38
N MET A 121 24.71 -1.84 -14.19
CA MET A 121 23.37 -2.37 -13.99
C MET A 121 22.49 -1.28 -13.38
N PHE A 122 21.45 -0.87 -14.10
CA PHE A 122 20.54 0.23 -13.73
C PHE A 122 19.18 -0.33 -13.35
N PHE A 123 18.87 -0.33 -12.05
CA PHE A 123 17.67 -0.93 -11.47
C PHE A 123 16.51 0.06 -11.42
N ILE A 124 15.35 -0.39 -11.86
CA ILE A 124 14.05 0.30 -11.70
C ILE A 124 13.19 -0.56 -10.79
N HIS A 125 12.79 -0.04 -9.63
CA HIS A 125 12.03 -0.82 -8.65
C HIS A 125 10.59 -1.13 -9.09
N GLY A 126 10.04 -2.22 -8.53
CA GLY A 126 8.64 -2.64 -8.65
C GLY A 126 7.68 -1.77 -7.83
N GLY A 127 6.64 -2.38 -7.27
CA GLY A 127 5.68 -1.72 -6.37
C GLY A 127 4.41 -1.17 -7.02
N VAL A 128 3.91 -1.85 -8.05
CA VAL A 128 2.61 -1.57 -8.73
C VAL A 128 2.46 -0.10 -9.19
N LEU A 129 3.57 0.57 -9.48
CA LEU A 129 3.68 2.02 -9.78
C LEU A 129 3.17 2.96 -8.66
N LYS A 130 2.86 2.44 -7.46
CA LYS A 130 2.29 3.19 -6.32
C LYS A 130 3.21 3.31 -5.11
N PHE A 131 4.11 2.35 -4.91
CA PHE A 131 5.04 2.28 -3.78
C PHE A 131 6.43 1.80 -4.22
N GLY A 132 7.39 1.77 -3.30
CA GLY A 132 8.79 1.41 -3.54
C GLY A 132 9.74 2.60 -3.50
N ALA A 133 11.04 2.28 -3.42
CA ALA A 133 12.18 3.19 -3.48
C ALA A 133 13.43 2.40 -3.90
N GLY A 134 14.46 3.05 -4.43
CA GLY A 134 15.74 2.45 -4.82
C GLY A 134 16.72 2.21 -3.66
N ASP A 135 16.24 2.09 -2.43
CA ASP A 135 17.07 2.14 -1.22
C ASP A 135 17.49 0.74 -0.73
N THR A 136 18.55 0.65 0.07
CA THR A 136 19.19 -0.63 0.41
C THR A 136 18.34 -1.56 1.28
N ASP A 137 17.31 -1.03 1.92
CA ASP A 137 16.40 -1.74 2.81
C ASP A 137 15.78 -2.97 2.12
N LEU A 138 15.44 -2.82 0.83
CA LEU A 138 15.08 -3.93 -0.06
C LEU A 138 16.17 -4.25 -1.10
N TYR A 139 16.93 -3.26 -1.56
CA TYR A 139 17.81 -3.38 -2.73
C TYR A 139 19.30 -3.21 -2.40
N GLY A 140 19.76 -3.85 -1.33
CA GLY A 140 21.19 -3.91 -0.97
C GLY A 140 22.02 -4.52 -2.11
N PRO A 141 23.03 -3.83 -2.65
CA PRO A 141 23.66 -4.16 -3.92
C PRO A 141 24.72 -5.29 -3.83
N ASP A 142 24.91 -5.86 -2.64
CA ASP A 142 26.02 -6.70 -2.21
C ASP A 142 26.38 -7.84 -3.17
N PHE A 143 25.39 -8.65 -3.59
CA PHE A 143 25.64 -9.82 -4.46
C PHE A 143 25.89 -9.46 -5.92
N LEU A 144 25.57 -8.24 -6.33
CA LEU A 144 25.84 -7.72 -7.67
C LEU A 144 27.22 -7.05 -7.72
N VAL A 145 27.51 -6.14 -6.78
CA VAL A 145 28.74 -5.33 -6.78
C VAL A 145 29.99 -6.18 -6.55
N SER A 146 29.91 -7.21 -5.69
CA SER A 146 30.93 -8.26 -5.52
C SER A 146 31.26 -9.04 -6.80
N LYS A 147 30.52 -8.83 -7.89
CA LYS A 147 30.75 -9.44 -9.20
C LYS A 147 31.23 -8.44 -10.25
N GLU A 148 31.98 -7.41 -9.88
CA GLU A 148 32.66 -6.49 -10.83
C GLU A 148 31.69 -5.78 -11.79
N VAL A 149 30.61 -5.21 -11.25
CA VAL A 149 29.69 -4.31 -11.96
C VAL A 149 29.35 -3.09 -11.11
N VAL A 150 29.04 -1.95 -11.75
CA VAL A 150 28.51 -0.77 -11.07
C VAL A 150 26.99 -0.89 -11.02
N VAL A 151 26.41 -0.85 -9.83
CA VAL A 151 24.95 -0.85 -9.64
C VAL A 151 24.47 0.58 -9.46
N VAL A 152 23.37 0.93 -10.13
CA VAL A 152 22.65 2.19 -9.96
C VAL A 152 21.20 1.86 -9.63
N THR A 153 20.67 2.39 -8.53
CA THR A 153 19.25 2.29 -8.19
C THR A 153 18.63 3.70 -8.21
N ILE A 154 17.32 3.79 -8.47
CA ILE A 154 16.62 5.08 -8.60
C ILE A 154 15.30 5.11 -7.83
N ASN A 155 14.91 6.29 -7.36
CA ASN A 155 13.52 6.64 -7.07
C ASN A 155 12.89 7.27 -8.33
N TYR A 156 11.60 7.09 -8.57
CA TYR A 156 10.83 7.78 -9.62
C TYR A 156 9.41 8.09 -9.11
N ARG A 157 8.71 9.11 -9.66
CA ARG A 157 7.37 9.46 -9.16
C ARG A 157 6.34 8.35 -9.38
N LEU A 158 5.48 8.19 -8.38
CA LEU A 158 4.51 7.11 -8.23
C LEU A 158 3.06 7.63 -8.20
N ASP A 159 2.11 6.73 -8.41
CA ASP A 159 0.66 6.98 -8.37
C ASP A 159 0.25 8.22 -9.20
N THR A 160 -0.75 8.98 -8.78
CA THR A 160 -1.14 10.28 -9.33
C THR A 160 0.04 11.22 -9.63
N LEU A 161 1.08 11.27 -8.79
CA LEU A 161 2.23 12.19 -8.99
C LEU A 161 3.06 11.83 -10.22
N GLY A 162 3.16 10.53 -10.55
CA GLY A 162 3.92 10.01 -11.69
C GLY A 162 3.07 9.75 -12.94
N PHE A 163 1.78 9.47 -12.79
CA PHE A 163 0.97 8.84 -13.85
C PHE A 163 -0.39 9.49 -14.13
N ILE A 164 -0.72 10.62 -13.50
CA ILE A 164 -1.90 11.41 -13.91
C ILE A 164 -1.75 11.93 -15.36
N ASN A 165 -2.83 11.86 -16.12
CA ASN A 165 -2.92 12.35 -17.49
C ASN A 165 -4.11 13.32 -17.59
N LEU A 166 -3.86 14.60 -17.85
CA LEU A 166 -4.93 15.57 -18.10
C LEU A 166 -5.27 15.69 -19.59
N GLY A 167 -4.49 15.07 -20.49
CA GLY A 167 -4.65 15.22 -21.94
C GLY A 167 -4.45 16.67 -22.39
N ILE A 168 -3.35 17.26 -21.93
CA ILE A 168 -2.79 18.57 -22.31
C ILE A 168 -1.27 18.42 -22.50
N LYS A 169 -0.59 19.46 -23.00
CA LYS A 169 0.84 19.41 -23.32
C LYS A 169 1.73 19.30 -22.06
N GLU A 170 1.29 19.91 -20.98
CA GLU A 170 1.99 20.06 -19.70
C GLU A 170 1.95 18.75 -18.90
N VAL A 171 0.78 18.08 -18.92
CA VAL A 171 0.51 16.81 -18.22
C VAL A 171 -0.16 15.83 -19.20
N PRO A 172 0.62 15.23 -20.13
CA PRO A 172 0.16 14.21 -21.07
C PRO A 172 0.26 12.78 -20.49
N GLY A 173 0.61 12.64 -19.20
CA GLY A 173 0.95 11.37 -18.55
C GLY A 173 2.45 11.01 -18.58
N ASN A 174 2.76 9.85 -17.99
CA ASN A 174 4.09 9.22 -17.95
C ASN A 174 5.21 10.08 -17.31
N ALA A 175 4.90 10.91 -16.31
CA ALA A 175 5.91 11.71 -15.62
C ALA A 175 6.96 10.81 -14.92
N GLY A 176 6.54 9.76 -14.21
CA GLY A 176 7.44 8.79 -13.57
C GLY A 176 8.39 8.09 -14.56
N LEU A 177 7.89 7.69 -15.73
CA LEU A 177 8.72 7.08 -16.78
C LEU A 177 9.70 8.07 -17.42
N LYS A 178 9.36 9.36 -17.43
CA LYS A 178 10.26 10.44 -17.87
C LYS A 178 11.32 10.76 -16.81
N ASP A 179 11.04 10.52 -15.53
CA ASP A 179 12.02 10.57 -14.45
C ASP A 179 13.09 9.49 -14.67
N GLN A 180 12.67 8.24 -14.95
CA GLN A 180 13.56 7.13 -15.30
C GLN A 180 14.45 7.46 -16.52
N VAL A 181 13.90 8.12 -17.56
CA VAL A 181 14.71 8.62 -18.71
C VAL A 181 15.74 9.66 -18.28
N LEU A 182 15.39 10.59 -17.38
CA LEU A 182 16.32 11.63 -16.94
C LEU A 182 17.44 11.05 -16.06
N ALA A 183 17.14 10.07 -15.21
CA ALA A 183 18.14 9.29 -14.49
C ALA A 183 19.08 8.52 -15.44
N LEU A 184 18.56 7.88 -16.49
CA LEU A 184 19.39 7.26 -17.53
C LEU A 184 20.27 8.29 -18.27
N LYS A 185 19.75 9.48 -18.57
CA LYS A 185 20.52 10.60 -19.15
C LYS A 185 21.60 11.12 -18.17
N TRP A 186 21.36 11.07 -16.85
CA TRP A 186 22.37 11.34 -15.82
C TRP A 186 23.47 10.27 -15.81
N VAL A 187 23.11 8.99 -15.85
CA VAL A 187 24.07 7.86 -15.89
C VAL A 187 24.95 7.95 -17.13
N GLN A 188 24.38 8.16 -18.31
CA GLN A 188 25.14 8.38 -19.55
C GLN A 188 26.16 9.53 -19.45
N LYS A 189 25.83 10.59 -18.68
CA LYS A 189 26.73 11.74 -18.47
C LYS A 189 27.81 11.48 -17.42
N ASN A 190 27.49 10.79 -16.33
CA ASN A 190 28.31 10.80 -15.10
C ASN A 190 28.94 9.44 -14.72
N ILE A 191 28.43 8.28 -15.17
CA ILE A 191 28.79 6.98 -14.56
C ILE A 191 30.26 6.57 -14.73
N HIS A 192 30.94 7.13 -15.76
CA HIS A 192 32.37 6.94 -15.99
C HIS A 192 33.26 7.50 -14.86
N LEU A 193 32.73 8.41 -14.04
CA LEU A 193 33.41 8.97 -12.86
C LEU A 193 33.39 8.00 -11.66
N PHE A 194 32.56 6.95 -11.73
CA PHE A 194 32.40 5.90 -10.73
C PHE A 194 32.97 4.55 -11.21
N GLY A 195 33.74 4.56 -12.31
CA GLY A 195 34.33 3.37 -12.94
C GLY A 195 33.44 2.66 -13.98
N GLY A 196 32.20 3.10 -14.20
CA GLY A 196 31.25 2.42 -15.10
C GLY A 196 31.38 2.79 -16.59
N ASP A 197 31.05 1.87 -17.49
CA ASP A 197 30.95 2.12 -18.93
C ASP A 197 29.54 2.59 -19.34
N PRO A 198 29.35 3.86 -19.73
CA PRO A 198 28.07 4.32 -20.29
C PRO A 198 27.67 3.54 -21.58
N LYS A 199 28.62 2.91 -22.28
CA LYS A 199 28.34 2.07 -23.46
C LYS A 199 27.98 0.61 -23.12
N SER A 200 27.99 0.22 -21.84
CA SER A 200 27.60 -1.11 -21.38
C SER A 200 26.59 -1.07 -20.21
N VAL A 201 25.66 -0.11 -20.26
CA VAL A 201 24.50 -0.04 -19.38
C VAL A 201 23.50 -1.16 -19.73
N THR A 202 23.11 -1.90 -18.70
CA THR A 202 22.03 -2.90 -18.69
C THR A 202 20.92 -2.36 -17.79
N ILE A 203 19.73 -2.11 -18.34
CA ILE A 203 18.56 -1.75 -17.54
C ILE A 203 17.89 -3.02 -17.01
N PHE A 204 17.51 -3.04 -15.74
CA PHE A 204 16.81 -4.17 -15.12
C PHE A 204 15.78 -3.69 -14.10
N GLY A 205 14.85 -4.58 -13.73
CA GLY A 205 13.72 -4.22 -12.90
C GLY A 205 12.68 -5.33 -12.89
N GLU A 206 11.91 -5.36 -11.82
CA GLU A 206 10.92 -6.39 -11.50
C GLU A 206 9.51 -5.81 -11.43
N SER A 207 8.47 -6.58 -11.78
CA SER A 207 7.07 -6.14 -11.73
C SER A 207 6.82 -4.85 -12.52
N ALA A 208 6.44 -3.76 -11.85
CA ALA A 208 6.33 -2.41 -12.41
C ALA A 208 7.65 -1.88 -12.99
N GLY A 209 8.79 -2.29 -12.43
CA GLY A 209 10.13 -2.05 -12.95
C GLY A 209 10.41 -2.83 -14.25
N GLY A 210 10.04 -4.12 -14.31
CA GLY A 210 10.16 -4.94 -15.52
C GLY A 210 9.28 -4.42 -16.66
N THR A 211 8.07 -3.97 -16.30
CA THR A 211 7.17 -3.21 -17.17
C THR A 211 7.82 -1.92 -17.69
N SER A 212 8.46 -1.15 -16.80
CA SER A 212 9.17 0.10 -17.14
C SER A 212 10.36 -0.14 -18.08
N VAL A 213 11.20 -1.16 -17.81
CA VAL A 213 12.27 -1.63 -18.70
C VAL A 213 11.71 -2.01 -20.07
N GLY A 214 10.57 -2.71 -20.09
CA GLY A 214 9.83 -3.00 -21.31
C GLY A 214 9.43 -1.74 -22.09
N HIS A 215 8.90 -0.71 -21.43
CA HIS A 215 8.58 0.54 -22.13
C HIS A 215 9.84 1.29 -22.58
N HIS A 216 10.96 1.21 -21.86
CA HIS A 216 12.26 1.72 -22.34
C HIS A 216 12.74 1.00 -23.62
N LEU A 217 12.43 -0.28 -23.82
CA LEU A 217 12.70 -1.00 -25.08
C LEU A 217 11.89 -0.48 -26.27
N LEU A 218 10.74 0.17 -26.05
CA LEU A 218 9.84 0.68 -27.09
C LEU A 218 9.87 2.22 -27.23
N SER A 219 10.36 2.91 -26.21
CA SER A 219 10.32 4.38 -26.10
C SER A 219 11.41 5.06 -26.93
N PRO A 220 11.06 6.03 -27.81
CA PRO A 220 12.05 6.78 -28.57
C PRO A 220 12.93 7.68 -27.68
N MET A 221 12.43 8.11 -26.52
CA MET A 221 13.18 8.91 -25.53
C MET A 221 14.37 8.16 -24.93
N SER A 222 14.35 6.83 -25.02
CA SER A 222 15.32 5.92 -24.41
C SER A 222 16.41 5.45 -25.38
N LYS A 223 16.34 5.88 -26.64
CA LYS A 223 17.17 5.38 -27.74
C LYS A 223 18.65 5.66 -27.50
N GLY A 224 19.42 4.58 -27.35
CA GLY A 224 20.87 4.64 -27.12
C GLY A 224 21.29 4.93 -25.68
N LEU A 225 20.36 4.94 -24.71
CA LEU A 225 20.71 5.12 -23.29
C LEU A 225 21.15 3.82 -22.60
N PHE A 226 20.97 2.67 -23.25
CA PHE A 226 21.33 1.34 -22.74
C PHE A 226 21.68 0.38 -23.89
N LYS A 227 22.31 -0.75 -23.55
CA LYS A 227 22.76 -1.81 -24.46
C LYS A 227 22.03 -3.14 -24.24
N ARG A 228 21.54 -3.39 -23.03
CA ARG A 228 20.85 -4.64 -22.64
C ARG A 228 19.67 -4.34 -21.71
N ALA A 229 18.72 -5.26 -21.66
CA ALA A 229 17.58 -5.20 -20.76
C ALA A 229 17.37 -6.55 -20.05
N ILE A 230 17.01 -6.50 -18.77
CA ILE A 230 16.48 -7.65 -18.02
C ILE A 230 15.06 -7.30 -17.58
N LEU A 231 14.08 -8.14 -17.94
CA LEU A 231 12.67 -7.95 -17.58
C LEU A 231 12.26 -9.08 -16.64
N GLN A 232 12.27 -8.78 -15.35
CA GLN A 232 11.86 -9.71 -14.32
C GLN A 232 10.36 -9.53 -14.09
N SER A 233 9.60 -10.61 -14.26
CA SER A 233 8.23 -10.72 -13.74
C SER A 233 7.33 -9.54 -14.15
N GLY A 234 7.51 -9.02 -15.39
CA GLY A 234 6.87 -7.80 -15.90
C GLY A 234 7.26 -7.46 -17.34
N VAL A 235 6.32 -6.97 -18.15
CA VAL A 235 6.49 -6.57 -19.56
C VAL A 235 5.53 -5.42 -19.91
N PRO A 236 5.68 -4.72 -21.06
CA PRO A 236 4.69 -3.72 -21.51
C PRO A 236 3.33 -4.36 -21.71
N ASP A 237 2.27 -3.65 -21.30
CA ASP A 237 0.88 -4.16 -21.36
C ASP A 237 0.75 -5.52 -20.63
N ILE A 238 0.96 -5.54 -19.30
CA ILE A 238 0.39 -6.56 -18.40
C ILE A 238 -1.00 -6.13 -17.92
N ASP A 239 -1.90 -7.08 -17.63
CA ASP A 239 -3.34 -6.82 -17.52
C ASP A 239 -3.73 -5.79 -16.44
N CYS A 240 -3.05 -5.78 -15.30
CA CYS A 240 -3.29 -4.82 -14.21
C CYS A 240 -3.00 -3.36 -14.60
N PHE A 241 -2.07 -3.11 -15.52
CA PHE A 241 -1.69 -1.76 -15.97
C PHE A 241 -2.43 -1.28 -17.21
N THR A 242 -3.43 -2.02 -17.69
CA THR A 242 -4.27 -1.64 -18.85
C THR A 242 -4.79 -0.21 -18.71
N GLU A 243 -4.47 0.66 -19.67
CA GLU A 243 -4.98 2.05 -19.66
C GLU A 243 -6.51 2.03 -19.79
N HIS A 244 -7.17 2.75 -18.89
CA HIS A 244 -8.59 3.03 -18.98
C HIS A 244 -8.87 4.46 -18.56
N LYS A 245 -9.43 5.25 -19.49
CA LYS A 245 -10.10 6.52 -19.19
C LYS A 245 -9.24 7.50 -18.39
N SER A 246 -7.92 7.51 -18.60
CA SER A 246 -6.97 8.25 -17.76
C SER A 246 -7.24 9.76 -17.66
N VAL A 247 -7.79 10.38 -18.73
CA VAL A 247 -8.17 11.80 -18.75
C VAL A 247 -9.45 12.04 -17.95
N GLU A 248 -10.48 11.22 -18.14
CA GLU A 248 -11.72 11.29 -17.36
C GLU A 248 -11.48 10.96 -15.88
N ARG A 249 -10.58 10.01 -15.58
CA ARG A 249 -10.13 9.64 -14.24
C ARG A 249 -9.46 10.80 -13.50
N ALA A 250 -8.63 11.58 -14.19
CA ALA A 250 -8.03 12.79 -13.64
C ALA A 250 -9.07 13.90 -13.36
N HIS A 251 -10.16 13.97 -14.14
CA HIS A 251 -11.28 14.87 -13.89
C HIS A 251 -12.13 14.42 -12.69
N VAL A 252 -12.41 13.12 -12.57
CA VAL A 252 -13.10 12.52 -11.41
C VAL A 252 -12.32 12.75 -10.12
N LEU A 253 -10.99 12.63 -10.14
CA LEU A 253 -10.14 12.98 -8.98
C LEU A 253 -10.31 14.45 -8.58
N ALA A 254 -10.34 15.36 -9.54
CA ALA A 254 -10.53 16.77 -9.25
C ALA A 254 -11.93 17.07 -8.70
N GLU A 255 -12.98 16.46 -9.26
CA GLU A 255 -14.37 16.62 -8.79
C GLU A 255 -14.63 15.99 -7.42
N SER A 256 -13.95 14.89 -7.06
CA SER A 256 -14.07 14.27 -5.73
C SER A 256 -13.39 15.09 -4.64
N LEU A 257 -12.34 15.85 -4.97
CA LEU A 257 -11.63 16.77 -4.08
C LEU A 257 -12.29 18.15 -3.98
N ASP A 258 -12.82 18.68 -5.08
CA ASP A 258 -13.71 19.85 -5.10
C ASP A 258 -14.75 19.73 -6.23
N LYS A 259 -16.03 19.65 -5.86
CA LYS A 259 -17.15 19.55 -6.80
C LYS A 259 -17.23 20.73 -7.79
N SER A 260 -16.62 21.88 -7.49
CA SER A 260 -16.54 22.99 -8.44
C SER A 260 -15.73 22.64 -9.70
N MET A 261 -14.71 21.77 -9.57
CA MET A 261 -13.84 21.30 -10.65
C MET A 261 -14.58 20.61 -11.79
N ARG A 262 -15.76 20.03 -11.53
CA ARG A 262 -16.66 19.45 -12.55
C ARG A 262 -16.85 20.35 -13.76
N SER A 263 -16.94 21.65 -13.53
CA SER A 263 -17.22 22.69 -14.52
C SER A 263 -15.98 23.35 -15.13
N LYS A 264 -14.78 23.02 -14.64
CA LYS A 264 -13.54 23.73 -14.91
C LYS A 264 -12.81 23.19 -16.14
N ASN A 265 -11.98 24.04 -16.74
CA ASN A 265 -11.13 23.60 -17.84
C ASN A 265 -9.84 22.91 -17.33
N LYS A 266 -9.18 22.14 -18.20
CA LYS A 266 -8.02 21.31 -17.86
C LYS A 266 -6.84 22.06 -17.22
N SER A 267 -6.66 23.35 -17.54
CA SER A 267 -5.62 24.19 -16.94
C SER A 267 -6.00 24.72 -15.56
N GLU A 268 -7.29 24.98 -15.31
CA GLU A 268 -7.80 25.28 -13.96
C GLU A 268 -7.69 24.05 -13.05
N ILE A 269 -8.02 22.86 -13.57
CA ILE A 269 -7.89 21.58 -12.88
C ILE A 269 -6.42 21.29 -12.53
N LEU A 270 -5.48 21.52 -13.45
CA LEU A 270 -4.05 21.41 -13.15
C LEU A 270 -3.65 22.35 -12.00
N ALA A 271 -4.02 23.63 -12.07
CA ALA A 271 -3.70 24.61 -11.04
C ALA A 271 -4.27 24.22 -9.67
N PHE A 272 -5.50 23.70 -9.63
CA PHE A 272 -6.10 23.16 -8.40
C PHE A 272 -5.31 21.97 -7.85
N LEU A 273 -5.09 20.91 -8.65
CA LEU A 273 -4.38 19.70 -8.20
C LEU A 273 -2.92 19.97 -7.78
N GLN A 274 -2.29 21.05 -8.27
CA GLN A 274 -0.97 21.50 -7.82
C GLN A 274 -0.99 22.18 -6.43
N THR A 275 -2.16 22.56 -5.90
CA THR A 275 -2.34 23.09 -4.54
C THR A 275 -2.79 22.05 -3.50
N VAL A 276 -3.39 20.93 -3.94
CA VAL A 276 -3.92 19.88 -3.05
C VAL A 276 -2.79 19.26 -2.19
N PRO A 277 -2.99 18.97 -0.89
CA PRO A 277 -2.03 18.25 -0.07
C PRO A 277 -1.73 16.84 -0.62
N VAL A 278 -0.46 16.44 -0.67
CA VAL A 278 -0.05 15.20 -1.36
C VAL A 278 -0.76 13.94 -0.87
N ARG A 279 -1.02 13.81 0.45
CA ARG A 279 -1.76 12.68 1.04
C ARG A 279 -3.17 12.51 0.45
N SER A 280 -3.81 13.58 0.00
CA SER A 280 -5.14 13.56 -0.63
C SER A 280 -5.12 13.18 -2.12
N LEU A 281 -3.93 12.99 -2.71
CA LEU A 281 -3.75 12.59 -4.11
C LEU A 281 -3.34 11.11 -4.27
N LEU A 282 -2.97 10.42 -3.20
CA LEU A 282 -2.43 9.05 -3.24
C LEU A 282 -3.48 7.99 -2.90
N ASN A 283 -3.32 6.81 -3.51
CA ASN A 283 -4.21 5.66 -3.40
C ASN A 283 -5.71 5.94 -3.67
N THR A 284 -6.02 7.03 -4.38
CA THR A 284 -7.39 7.51 -4.58
C THR A 284 -8.18 6.66 -5.58
N THR A 285 -9.36 6.22 -5.18
CA THR A 285 -10.29 5.41 -5.99
C THR A 285 -11.13 6.28 -6.93
N SER A 286 -10.50 6.83 -7.96
CA SER A 286 -11.17 7.61 -9.01
C SER A 286 -11.83 6.70 -10.05
N PHE A 287 -12.96 6.07 -9.68
CA PHE A 287 -13.73 5.20 -10.57
C PHE A 287 -14.43 6.03 -11.67
N VAL A 288 -14.32 5.60 -12.93
CA VAL A 288 -14.98 6.25 -14.09
C VAL A 288 -16.21 5.46 -14.54
N THR A 289 -16.28 4.17 -14.18
CA THR A 289 -17.34 3.24 -14.53
C THR A 289 -17.80 2.45 -13.29
N ALA A 290 -19.08 2.08 -13.26
CA ALA A 290 -19.63 1.22 -12.21
C ALA A 290 -18.94 -0.17 -12.15
N ALA A 291 -18.31 -0.62 -13.24
CA ALA A 291 -17.52 -1.85 -13.24
C ALA A 291 -16.26 -1.73 -12.35
N GLU A 292 -15.57 -0.59 -12.38
CA GLU A 292 -14.43 -0.35 -11.48
C GLU A 292 -14.90 -0.25 -10.02
N GLU A 293 -16.00 0.47 -9.78
CA GLU A 293 -16.58 0.72 -8.45
C GLU A 293 -17.18 -0.52 -7.79
N ILE A 294 -17.80 -1.43 -8.55
CA ILE A 294 -18.38 -2.67 -8.01
C ILE A 294 -17.29 -3.72 -7.78
N THR A 295 -16.23 -3.74 -8.61
CA THR A 295 -15.23 -4.81 -8.57
C THR A 295 -14.08 -4.51 -7.62
N GLN A 296 -13.57 -3.27 -7.58
CA GLN A 296 -12.50 -2.77 -6.69
C GLN A 296 -11.33 -3.74 -6.42
N VAL A 297 -10.94 -4.56 -7.41
CA VAL A 297 -9.78 -5.46 -7.29
C VAL A 297 -8.53 -4.72 -7.73
N LEU A 298 -7.56 -4.60 -6.81
CA LEU A 298 -6.33 -3.81 -6.98
C LEU A 298 -5.57 -4.10 -8.30
N PHE A 299 -5.53 -5.36 -8.71
CA PHE A 299 -4.85 -5.84 -9.91
C PHE A 299 -5.75 -5.93 -11.16
N LYS A 300 -7.00 -5.46 -11.08
CA LYS A 300 -7.95 -5.45 -12.20
C LYS A 300 -8.06 -4.08 -12.87
N PHE A 301 -8.12 -3.04 -12.06
CA PHE A 301 -8.28 -1.66 -12.50
C PHE A 301 -7.36 -0.73 -11.70
N THR A 302 -6.05 -0.89 -11.85
CA THR A 302 -5.08 -0.02 -11.16
C THR A 302 -5.30 1.45 -11.60
N PRO A 303 -5.50 2.40 -10.66
CA PRO A 303 -5.52 3.82 -10.99
C PRO A 303 -4.15 4.30 -11.47
N PHE A 304 -4.14 5.30 -12.36
CA PHE A 304 -2.93 6.00 -12.85
C PHE A 304 -1.79 5.06 -13.33
N THR A 305 -1.98 4.50 -14.53
CA THR A 305 -1.05 3.56 -15.20
C THR A 305 -0.35 4.23 -16.41
N PRO A 306 0.61 3.57 -17.10
CA PRO A 306 1.26 4.14 -18.28
C PRO A 306 0.27 4.39 -19.44
N VAL A 307 0.32 5.58 -20.04
CA VAL A 307 -0.66 6.02 -21.05
C VAL A 307 -0.02 6.24 -22.42
N ILE A 308 -0.78 6.06 -23.51
CA ILE A 308 -0.36 6.50 -24.85
C ILE A 308 -0.50 8.02 -24.92
N GLU A 309 0.61 8.74 -25.10
CA GLU A 309 0.61 10.20 -24.97
C GLU A 309 0.03 10.89 -26.22
N GLY A 310 -0.91 11.82 -26.01
CA GLY A 310 -1.39 12.72 -27.05
C GLY A 310 -0.26 13.60 -27.61
N ASN A 311 -0.27 13.87 -28.91
CA ASN A 311 0.77 14.66 -29.56
C ASN A 311 0.41 16.16 -29.57
N TYR A 312 0.98 16.91 -28.64
CA TYR A 312 0.83 18.36 -28.50
C TYR A 312 2.15 19.10 -28.85
N GLY A 313 3.04 18.47 -29.62
CA GLY A 313 4.34 19.00 -29.99
C GLY A 313 5.43 18.84 -28.90
N GLN A 314 5.25 17.93 -27.94
CA GLN A 314 6.22 17.59 -26.89
C GLN A 314 6.94 16.26 -27.17
N GLU A 315 8.06 16.00 -26.49
CA GLU A 315 8.73 14.69 -26.49
C GLU A 315 7.84 13.66 -25.73
N ARG A 316 7.60 12.48 -26.33
CA ARG A 316 6.65 11.47 -25.82
C ARG A 316 7.35 10.14 -25.52
N PHE A 317 7.06 9.56 -24.37
CA PHE A 317 7.65 8.29 -23.93
C PHE A 317 6.94 7.10 -24.57
N ILE A 318 5.61 7.04 -24.46
CA ILE A 318 4.77 6.06 -25.15
C ILE A 318 4.04 6.77 -26.29
N THR A 319 4.30 6.33 -27.53
CA THR A 319 3.79 7.02 -28.74
C THR A 319 2.60 6.33 -29.41
N LYS A 320 2.39 5.05 -29.10
CA LYS A 320 1.40 4.11 -29.65
C LYS A 320 1.32 2.86 -28.74
N ASP A 321 0.47 1.90 -29.09
CA ASP A 321 0.35 0.61 -28.40
C ASP A 321 1.67 -0.21 -28.44
N PRO A 322 2.04 -0.93 -27.35
CA PRO A 322 3.28 -1.70 -27.29
C PRO A 322 3.39 -2.80 -28.35
N TYR A 323 2.30 -3.51 -28.66
CA TYR A 323 2.26 -4.57 -29.65
C TYR A 323 2.27 -4.03 -31.07
N ASP A 324 1.65 -2.87 -31.30
CA ASP A 324 1.78 -2.12 -32.56
C ASP A 324 3.24 -1.69 -32.82
N SER A 325 4.03 -1.48 -31.76
CA SER A 325 5.48 -1.19 -31.85
C SER A 325 6.29 -2.45 -32.16
N LEU A 326 6.02 -3.55 -31.46
CA LEU A 326 6.68 -4.86 -31.66
C LEU A 326 6.42 -5.45 -33.06
N ASP A 327 5.16 -5.48 -33.50
CA ASP A 327 4.75 -6.08 -34.77
C ASP A 327 5.27 -5.26 -35.98
N ARG A 328 5.67 -4.00 -35.77
CA ARG A 328 6.39 -3.14 -36.75
C ARG A 328 7.92 -3.20 -36.64
N GLY A 329 8.47 -3.80 -35.59
CA GLY A 329 9.90 -3.77 -35.28
C GLY A 329 10.43 -2.41 -34.81
N GLU A 330 9.54 -1.52 -34.35
CA GLU A 330 9.89 -0.20 -33.80
C GLU A 330 10.40 -0.34 -32.36
N VAL A 331 11.62 -0.86 -32.21
CA VAL A 331 12.25 -1.14 -30.90
C VAL A 331 13.66 -0.56 -30.79
N ASN A 332 14.09 -0.30 -29.56
CA ASN A 332 15.50 -0.06 -29.23
C ASN A 332 16.27 -1.38 -29.31
N THR A 333 17.42 -1.36 -29.98
CA THR A 333 18.28 -2.54 -30.15
C THR A 333 19.05 -2.84 -28.87
N ALA A 334 18.75 -3.98 -28.25
CA ALA A 334 19.38 -4.45 -27.02
C ALA A 334 19.40 -5.99 -26.96
N ASP A 335 20.35 -6.58 -26.24
CA ASP A 335 20.19 -7.95 -25.75
C ASP A 335 19.08 -7.98 -24.68
N ILE A 336 18.29 -9.05 -24.60
CA ILE A 336 17.25 -9.22 -23.58
C ILE A 336 17.43 -10.54 -22.81
N MET A 337 17.35 -10.46 -21.48
CA MET A 337 16.94 -11.58 -20.63
C MET A 337 15.55 -11.27 -20.06
N LEU A 338 14.63 -12.24 -20.01
CA LEU A 338 13.33 -12.05 -19.37
C LEU A 338 12.74 -13.35 -18.84
N GLY A 339 11.82 -13.26 -17.91
CA GLY A 339 11.17 -14.42 -17.31
C GLY A 339 10.14 -14.02 -16.26
N TYR A 340 9.72 -15.03 -15.49
CA TYR A 340 8.75 -14.91 -14.40
C TYR A 340 8.98 -16.05 -13.39
N ASN A 341 8.47 -15.91 -12.17
CA ASN A 341 8.62 -16.85 -11.07
C ASN A 341 7.60 -18.00 -11.16
N SER A 342 7.85 -19.13 -10.51
CA SER A 342 7.06 -20.34 -10.77
C SER A 342 5.59 -20.23 -10.39
N GLU A 343 5.25 -19.52 -9.30
CA GLU A 343 3.86 -19.25 -8.87
C GLU A 343 3.66 -17.80 -8.38
N GLU A 344 3.89 -16.86 -9.29
CA GLU A 344 3.73 -15.40 -9.14
C GLU A 344 2.67 -14.97 -8.11
N THR A 345 1.42 -15.40 -8.28
CA THR A 345 0.28 -14.92 -7.49
C THR A 345 0.11 -15.61 -6.13
N LEU A 346 1.13 -16.30 -5.60
CA LEU A 346 1.15 -16.79 -4.21
C LEU A 346 1.04 -15.64 -3.20
N ILE A 347 1.73 -14.50 -3.40
CA ILE A 347 1.56 -13.31 -2.52
C ILE A 347 0.12 -12.75 -2.55
N MET A 348 -0.68 -13.08 -3.56
CA MET A 348 -2.04 -12.56 -3.65
C MET A 348 -3.06 -13.29 -2.77
N ILE A 349 -2.70 -14.46 -2.20
CA ILE A 349 -3.62 -15.26 -1.35
C ILE A 349 -4.23 -14.44 -0.20
N PRO A 350 -3.48 -13.66 0.61
CA PRO A 350 -4.04 -12.77 1.62
C PRO A 350 -5.11 -11.79 1.09
N PHE A 351 -4.92 -11.14 -0.05
CA PHE A 351 -5.93 -10.25 -0.65
C PHE A 351 -7.18 -11.01 -1.14
N TYR A 352 -7.04 -12.29 -1.48
CA TYR A 352 -8.16 -13.11 -1.90
C TYR A 352 -9.02 -13.59 -0.71
N VAL A 353 -8.41 -13.90 0.44
CA VAL A 353 -9.09 -14.54 1.60
C VAL A 353 -9.30 -13.66 2.83
N ASN A 354 -8.50 -12.59 3.04
CA ASN A 354 -8.68 -11.66 4.17
C ASN A 354 -10.11 -11.06 4.11
N PRO A 355 -10.93 -11.15 5.18
CA PRO A 355 -12.27 -10.56 5.24
C PRO A 355 -12.39 -9.10 4.77
N GLU A 356 -11.35 -8.27 4.93
CA GLU A 356 -11.36 -6.85 4.54
C GLU A 356 -11.39 -6.64 3.02
N PHE A 357 -10.68 -7.50 2.27
CA PHE A 357 -10.62 -7.44 0.80
C PHE A 357 -11.57 -8.44 0.16
N ARG A 358 -11.48 -9.70 0.64
CA ARG A 358 -12.16 -10.93 0.23
C ARG A 358 -12.49 -11.00 -1.26
N TYR A 359 -11.50 -10.70 -2.10
CA TYR A 359 -11.70 -10.56 -3.54
C TYR A 359 -12.26 -11.84 -4.18
N ILE A 360 -11.99 -13.02 -3.63
CA ILE A 360 -12.50 -14.31 -4.14
C ILE A 360 -14.02 -14.27 -4.35
N ASN A 361 -14.78 -13.72 -3.39
CA ASN A 361 -16.25 -13.59 -3.46
C ASN A 361 -16.72 -12.77 -4.67
N ARG A 362 -15.92 -11.80 -5.13
CA ARG A 362 -16.23 -10.98 -6.31
C ARG A 362 -16.02 -11.79 -7.60
N TYR A 363 -15.00 -12.65 -7.65
CA TYR A 363 -14.81 -13.62 -8.74
C TYR A 363 -15.86 -14.75 -8.73
N SER A 364 -16.37 -15.16 -7.56
CA SER A 364 -17.50 -16.09 -7.44
C SER A 364 -18.81 -15.48 -7.94
N ARG A 365 -19.05 -14.19 -7.66
CA ARG A 365 -20.32 -13.49 -7.94
C ARG A 365 -20.42 -12.91 -9.35
N TYR A 366 -19.30 -12.45 -9.92
CA TYR A 366 -19.26 -11.73 -11.20
C TYR A 366 -18.36 -12.50 -12.20
N PRO A 367 -18.92 -13.38 -13.05
CA PRO A 367 -18.13 -14.25 -13.94
C PRO A 367 -17.15 -13.49 -14.84
N GLU A 368 -17.51 -12.29 -15.27
CA GLU A 368 -16.69 -11.38 -16.08
C GLU A 368 -15.35 -11.00 -15.40
N MET A 369 -15.21 -11.16 -14.08
CA MET A 369 -13.92 -10.98 -13.39
C MET A 369 -12.85 -11.98 -13.84
N LEU A 370 -13.25 -13.18 -14.28
CA LEU A 370 -12.36 -14.20 -14.84
C LEU A 370 -11.75 -13.78 -16.19
N VAL A 371 -12.26 -12.71 -16.81
CA VAL A 371 -11.83 -12.23 -18.13
C VAL A 371 -10.78 -11.11 -17.97
N PRO A 372 -9.66 -11.14 -18.71
CA PRO A 372 -8.66 -10.07 -18.69
C PRO A 372 -9.26 -8.67 -18.90
N SER A 373 -8.77 -7.68 -18.14
CA SER A 373 -9.25 -6.29 -18.16
C SER A 373 -9.23 -5.69 -19.56
N LYS A 374 -8.23 -6.01 -20.40
CA LYS A 374 -8.16 -5.60 -21.82
C LYS A 374 -9.35 -6.07 -22.67
N ILE A 375 -9.95 -7.20 -22.30
CA ILE A 375 -11.13 -7.75 -22.97
C ILE A 375 -12.39 -7.14 -22.36
N LEU A 376 -12.46 -7.06 -21.03
CA LEU A 376 -13.57 -6.47 -20.27
C LEU A 376 -13.84 -4.99 -20.62
N ILE A 377 -12.78 -4.20 -20.83
CA ILE A 377 -12.83 -2.78 -21.22
C ILE A 377 -13.26 -2.59 -22.69
N LYS A 378 -12.89 -3.52 -23.58
CA LYS A 378 -12.89 -3.30 -25.03
C LYS A 378 -14.07 -3.93 -25.77
N TYR A 379 -14.73 -4.92 -25.17
CA TYR A 379 -15.73 -5.74 -25.85
C TYR A 379 -17.07 -5.77 -25.11
N PRO A 380 -18.21 -6.00 -25.80
CA PRO A 380 -19.52 -6.09 -25.17
C PRO A 380 -19.58 -7.14 -24.07
N ILE A 381 -20.40 -6.90 -23.03
CA ILE A 381 -20.53 -7.80 -21.87
C ILE A 381 -20.86 -9.25 -22.25
N ASP A 382 -21.67 -9.47 -23.29
CA ASP A 382 -21.98 -10.82 -23.81
C ASP A 382 -20.73 -11.59 -24.27
N VAL A 383 -19.74 -10.89 -24.83
CA VAL A 383 -18.45 -11.48 -25.23
C VAL A 383 -17.65 -11.85 -23.97
N SER A 384 -17.61 -10.97 -22.98
CA SER A 384 -16.95 -11.24 -21.70
C SER A 384 -17.60 -12.40 -20.96
N LEU A 385 -18.93 -12.43 -20.80
CA LEU A 385 -19.65 -13.54 -20.15
C LEU A 385 -19.50 -14.87 -20.90
N SER A 386 -19.49 -14.85 -22.24
CA SER A 386 -19.22 -16.05 -23.05
C SER A 386 -17.78 -16.57 -22.86
N LEU A 387 -16.79 -15.68 -22.68
CA LEU A 387 -15.39 -16.07 -22.45
C LEU A 387 -15.17 -16.50 -21.00
N ALA A 388 -15.81 -15.82 -20.02
CA ALA A 388 -15.81 -16.18 -18.60
C ALA A 388 -16.22 -17.63 -18.39
N LYS A 389 -17.29 -18.08 -19.08
CA LYS A 389 -17.72 -19.48 -19.06
C LYS A 389 -16.59 -20.42 -19.51
N THR A 390 -15.99 -20.17 -20.68
CA THR A 390 -14.89 -21.00 -21.21
C THR A 390 -13.62 -20.95 -20.33
N ILE A 391 -13.39 -19.85 -19.61
CA ILE A 391 -12.28 -19.72 -18.64
C ILE A 391 -12.57 -20.52 -17.37
N LYS A 392 -13.81 -20.47 -16.85
CA LYS A 392 -14.22 -21.34 -15.72
C LYS A 392 -14.13 -22.82 -16.12
N GLU A 393 -14.67 -23.20 -17.27
CA GLU A 393 -14.66 -24.57 -17.78
C GLU A 393 -13.24 -25.13 -17.93
N PHE A 394 -12.25 -24.30 -18.31
CA PHE A 394 -10.86 -24.73 -18.48
C PHE A 394 -10.06 -24.77 -17.17
N TYR A 395 -10.24 -23.83 -16.25
CA TYR A 395 -9.47 -23.78 -14.99
C TYR A 395 -10.12 -24.52 -13.82
N PHE A 396 -11.45 -24.62 -13.76
CA PHE A 396 -12.21 -25.20 -12.65
C PHE A 396 -13.06 -26.40 -13.08
N GLY A 397 -13.43 -26.49 -14.36
CA GLY A 397 -14.40 -27.48 -14.83
C GLY A 397 -15.75 -27.29 -14.15
N GLU A 398 -16.19 -28.29 -13.38
CA GLU A 398 -17.42 -28.24 -12.58
C GLU A 398 -17.24 -27.54 -11.22
N LYS A 399 -16.00 -27.35 -10.74
CA LYS A 399 -15.71 -26.73 -9.44
C LYS A 399 -16.22 -25.28 -9.35
N GLU A 400 -16.45 -24.80 -8.13
CA GLU A 400 -16.75 -23.40 -7.88
C GLU A 400 -15.48 -22.56 -7.68
N VAL A 401 -15.58 -21.26 -7.97
CA VAL A 401 -14.51 -20.30 -7.65
C VAL A 401 -14.66 -19.96 -6.17
N SER A 402 -13.89 -20.65 -5.33
CA SER A 402 -14.00 -20.61 -3.86
C SER A 402 -12.63 -20.75 -3.20
N GLU A 403 -12.57 -20.50 -1.90
CA GLU A 403 -11.34 -20.65 -1.08
C GLU A 403 -10.85 -22.11 -1.05
N GLU A 404 -11.74 -23.09 -1.23
CA GLU A 404 -11.43 -24.53 -1.35
C GLU A 404 -10.69 -24.87 -2.67
N ASN A 405 -10.89 -24.07 -3.73
CA ASN A 405 -10.30 -24.25 -5.05
C ASN A 405 -9.27 -23.15 -5.35
N MET A 406 -8.53 -22.73 -4.32
CA MET A 406 -7.53 -21.66 -4.43
C MET A 406 -6.33 -22.06 -5.30
N ALA A 407 -6.02 -23.35 -5.45
CA ALA A 407 -4.95 -23.81 -6.35
C ALA A 407 -5.29 -23.50 -7.82
N GLU A 408 -6.51 -23.82 -8.26
CA GLU A 408 -7.04 -23.44 -9.57
C GLU A 408 -7.09 -21.92 -9.74
N PHE A 409 -7.46 -21.19 -8.69
CA PHE A 409 -7.55 -19.72 -8.72
C PHE A 409 -6.17 -19.02 -8.77
N VAL A 410 -5.16 -19.52 -8.06
CA VAL A 410 -3.77 -19.06 -8.19
C VAL A 410 -3.25 -19.37 -9.58
N THR A 411 -3.48 -20.59 -10.09
CA THR A 411 -3.08 -20.98 -11.45
C THR A 411 -3.73 -20.07 -12.50
N LEU A 412 -5.03 -19.74 -12.37
CA LEU A 412 -5.73 -18.78 -13.22
C LEU A 412 -5.04 -17.40 -13.20
N ASN A 413 -4.81 -16.87 -12.00
CA ASN A 413 -4.31 -15.51 -11.82
C ASN A 413 -2.84 -15.35 -12.23
N ASN A 414 -2.02 -16.39 -12.08
CA ASN A 414 -0.63 -16.44 -12.57
C ASN A 414 -0.58 -16.13 -14.09
N PHE A 415 -1.49 -16.73 -14.88
CA PHE A 415 -1.58 -16.43 -16.33
C PHE A 415 -2.30 -15.12 -16.67
N ILE A 416 -3.41 -14.76 -16.00
CA ILE A 416 -4.14 -13.52 -16.31
C ILE A 416 -3.27 -12.30 -16.06
N ASN A 417 -2.68 -12.20 -14.87
CA ASN A 417 -2.02 -10.96 -14.44
C ASN A 417 -0.62 -10.82 -15.03
N LEU A 418 0.03 -11.93 -15.40
CA LEU A 418 1.44 -11.90 -15.81
C LEU A 418 1.86 -12.89 -16.90
N ALA A 419 1.87 -14.20 -16.62
CA ALA A 419 2.66 -15.16 -17.39
C ALA A 419 2.23 -15.26 -18.87
N TYR A 420 0.94 -15.04 -19.19
CA TYR A 420 0.50 -14.99 -20.59
C TYR A 420 1.07 -13.80 -21.35
N ASP A 421 1.04 -12.58 -20.77
CA ASP A 421 1.54 -11.40 -21.47
C ASP A 421 3.08 -11.43 -21.60
N VAL A 422 3.82 -12.01 -20.66
CA VAL A 422 5.28 -12.27 -20.84
C VAL A 422 5.53 -13.21 -22.03
N HIS A 423 4.78 -14.32 -22.13
CA HIS A 423 4.84 -15.20 -23.29
C HIS A 423 4.42 -14.50 -24.60
N ARG A 424 3.40 -13.63 -24.56
CA ARG A 424 2.91 -12.86 -25.70
C ARG A 424 3.92 -11.84 -26.19
N PHE A 425 4.66 -11.20 -25.27
CA PHE A 425 5.74 -10.26 -25.53
C PHE A 425 6.94 -10.96 -26.19
N VAL A 426 7.51 -12.01 -25.56
CA VAL A 426 8.71 -12.70 -26.09
C VAL A 426 8.44 -13.38 -27.45
N ARG A 427 7.24 -13.92 -27.66
CA ARG A 427 6.82 -14.51 -28.95
C ARG A 427 6.62 -13.45 -30.03
N ARG A 428 6.43 -12.16 -29.68
CA ARG A 428 6.36 -11.05 -30.64
C ARG A 428 7.69 -10.33 -30.89
N TRP A 429 8.59 -10.24 -29.91
CA TRP A 429 9.89 -9.55 -30.03
C TRP A 429 10.57 -9.78 -31.39
N PRO A 430 11.02 -8.72 -32.10
CA PRO A 430 11.68 -8.85 -33.40
C PRO A 430 13.02 -9.58 -33.28
N LYS A 431 13.63 -9.98 -34.42
CA LYS A 431 14.95 -10.64 -34.43
C LYS A 431 16.08 -9.63 -34.25
N VAL A 432 16.17 -9.06 -33.04
CA VAL A 432 17.11 -8.00 -32.65
C VAL A 432 17.68 -8.34 -31.28
N GLY A 433 19.01 -8.31 -31.17
CA GLY A 433 19.75 -8.71 -29.97
C GLY A 433 19.77 -10.23 -29.74
N ASN A 434 20.50 -10.66 -28.71
CA ASN A 434 20.39 -12.01 -28.16
C ASN A 434 19.21 -12.04 -27.17
N VAL A 435 18.39 -13.10 -27.17
CA VAL A 435 17.21 -13.21 -26.29
C VAL A 435 17.32 -14.47 -25.43
N PHE A 436 17.11 -14.35 -24.12
CA PHE A 436 17.13 -15.46 -23.16
C PHE A 436 15.87 -15.44 -22.30
N PHE A 437 15.15 -16.56 -22.25
CA PHE A 437 13.90 -16.70 -21.50
C PHE A 437 14.10 -17.62 -20.29
N TYR A 438 13.55 -17.27 -19.11
CA TYR A 438 13.64 -18.07 -17.88
C TYR A 438 12.29 -18.29 -17.18
N GLN A 439 12.27 -19.32 -16.32
CA GLN A 439 11.37 -19.44 -15.19
C GLN A 439 12.22 -19.54 -13.92
N PHE A 440 11.89 -18.79 -12.87
CA PHE A 440 12.61 -18.88 -11.60
C PHE A 440 11.82 -19.73 -10.60
N SER A 441 12.46 -20.80 -10.12
CA SER A 441 11.84 -21.84 -9.30
C SER A 441 12.66 -22.18 -8.04
N LEU A 442 13.82 -21.54 -7.86
CA LEU A 442 14.74 -21.78 -6.76
C LEU A 442 14.12 -21.36 -5.43
N ARG A 443 13.87 -22.34 -4.56
CA ARG A 443 13.44 -22.14 -3.18
C ARG A 443 14.61 -22.20 -2.19
N THR A 444 14.73 -21.18 -1.35
CA THR A 444 15.67 -21.08 -0.21
C THR A 444 14.93 -20.58 1.04
N SER A 445 15.63 -20.42 2.16
CA SER A 445 15.13 -19.71 3.35
C SER A 445 14.69 -18.25 3.09
N ARG A 446 15.02 -17.70 1.91
CA ARG A 446 14.63 -16.36 1.47
C ARG A 446 13.30 -16.32 0.72
N SER A 447 12.72 -17.49 0.40
CA SER A 447 11.42 -17.60 -0.29
C SER A 447 10.27 -17.64 0.73
N LEU A 448 9.92 -16.46 1.26
CA LEU A 448 8.93 -16.23 2.33
C LEU A 448 7.51 -16.75 2.05
N TYR A 449 7.07 -16.78 0.78
CA TYR A 449 5.71 -17.14 0.37
C TYR A 449 5.59 -18.58 -0.17
N SER A 450 6.73 -19.28 -0.27
CA SER A 450 6.82 -20.67 -0.76
C SER A 450 6.13 -21.72 0.12
N GLU A 451 5.75 -21.35 1.35
CA GLU A 451 5.10 -22.23 2.32
C GLU A 451 3.81 -21.57 2.83
N ASN A 452 2.69 -22.25 2.64
CA ASN A 452 1.36 -21.74 3.00
C ASN A 452 0.41 -22.89 3.36
N ASN A 453 -0.63 -22.56 4.13
CA ASN A 453 -1.59 -23.52 4.68
C ASN A 453 -2.50 -24.18 3.62
N LEU A 454 -2.36 -23.83 2.34
CA LEU A 454 -3.15 -24.37 1.22
C LEU A 454 -2.40 -25.41 0.39
N GLY A 455 -1.12 -25.68 0.72
CA GLY A 455 -0.30 -26.69 0.03
C GLY A 455 0.12 -26.31 -1.39
N ILE A 456 -0.09 -25.05 -1.81
CA ILE A 456 0.32 -24.53 -3.12
C ILE A 456 1.81 -24.23 -3.04
N THR A 457 2.65 -24.80 -3.90
CA THR A 457 4.11 -24.67 -3.80
C THR A 457 4.74 -24.13 -5.08
N GLY A 458 5.51 -23.05 -4.93
CA GLY A 458 6.26 -22.39 -5.99
C GLY A 458 7.00 -21.18 -5.41
N VAL A 459 7.56 -20.35 -6.27
CA VAL A 459 8.18 -19.06 -5.91
C VAL A 459 7.21 -17.94 -6.30
N ALA A 460 6.89 -17.05 -5.36
CA ALA A 460 5.97 -15.93 -5.57
C ALA A 460 6.63 -14.78 -6.35
N HIS A 461 5.84 -13.76 -6.70
CA HIS A 461 6.31 -12.47 -7.23
C HIS A 461 7.49 -11.91 -6.42
N PHE A 462 8.39 -11.15 -7.05
CA PHE A 462 9.62 -10.53 -6.51
C PHE A 462 10.60 -11.39 -5.66
N GLU A 463 10.33 -12.65 -5.32
CA GLU A 463 11.22 -13.46 -4.47
C GLU A 463 12.58 -13.78 -5.14
N GLU A 464 12.71 -13.60 -6.45
CA GLU A 464 14.01 -13.65 -7.14
C GLU A 464 14.90 -12.45 -6.76
N LEU A 465 14.31 -11.31 -6.37
CA LEU A 465 15.05 -10.14 -5.87
C LEU A 465 15.73 -10.43 -4.53
N PHE A 466 15.20 -11.31 -3.69
CA PHE A 466 15.88 -11.76 -2.47
C PHE A 466 17.06 -12.70 -2.75
N HIS A 467 17.23 -13.14 -3.99
CA HIS A 467 18.42 -13.83 -4.46
C HIS A 467 19.37 -12.86 -5.19
N GLU A 468 18.83 -11.84 -5.87
CA GLU A 468 19.60 -10.82 -6.60
C GLU A 468 20.24 -9.74 -5.69
N PHE A 469 19.49 -9.24 -4.71
CA PHE A 469 19.84 -8.19 -3.76
C PHE A 469 19.85 -8.71 -2.32
N ASP A 470 20.46 -7.95 -1.42
CA ASP A 470 20.48 -8.20 0.01
C ASP A 470 19.54 -7.23 0.75
N PRO A 471 18.26 -7.58 0.98
CA PRO A 471 17.29 -6.71 1.63
C PRO A 471 17.63 -6.51 3.11
N LYS A 472 18.28 -5.40 3.43
CA LYS A 472 18.81 -5.11 4.77
C LYS A 472 17.73 -5.10 5.85
N MET A 473 16.49 -4.72 5.52
CA MET A 473 15.37 -4.71 6.47
C MET A 473 14.90 -6.12 6.90
N LEU A 474 15.20 -7.16 6.10
CA LEU A 474 14.80 -8.54 6.39
C LEU A 474 15.87 -9.34 7.14
N ASN A 475 17.10 -8.82 7.23
CA ASN A 475 18.21 -9.37 8.02
C ASN A 475 18.42 -10.89 7.86
N PHE A 476 18.38 -11.38 6.62
CA PHE A 476 18.55 -12.80 6.30
C PHE A 476 19.94 -13.31 6.72
N SER A 477 19.98 -14.34 7.57
CA SER A 477 21.22 -15.03 7.93
C SER A 477 21.70 -15.90 6.77
N LEU A 478 22.86 -15.59 6.19
CA LEU A 478 23.43 -16.33 5.06
C LEU A 478 24.92 -16.66 5.27
N PRO A 479 25.25 -17.71 6.04
CA PRO A 479 26.65 -18.11 6.28
C PRO A 479 27.34 -18.53 4.98
N LYS A 480 28.52 -17.97 4.68
CA LYS A 480 29.22 -18.13 3.39
C LYS A 480 29.56 -19.57 3.03
N ASP A 481 29.87 -20.39 4.03
CA ASP A 481 30.23 -21.81 3.85
C ASP A 481 28.99 -22.73 3.70
N SER A 482 27.77 -22.17 3.81
CA SER A 482 26.54 -22.94 3.63
C SER A 482 26.27 -23.31 2.17
N GLU A 483 25.54 -24.40 1.95
CA GLU A 483 25.03 -24.74 0.62
C GLU A 483 24.04 -23.68 0.10
N GLU A 484 23.29 -23.04 1.01
CA GLU A 484 22.33 -22.00 0.67
C GLU A 484 22.99 -20.73 0.13
N TYR A 485 24.16 -20.33 0.64
CA TYR A 485 24.95 -19.25 0.04
C TYR A 485 25.27 -19.54 -1.44
N LYS A 486 25.65 -20.78 -1.77
CA LYS A 486 25.93 -21.18 -3.16
C LYS A 486 24.68 -21.07 -4.04
N LEU A 487 23.52 -21.49 -3.52
CA LEU A 487 22.22 -21.36 -4.21
C LEU A 487 21.86 -19.89 -4.46
N VAL A 488 21.96 -19.04 -3.43
CA VAL A 488 21.73 -17.59 -3.55
C VAL A 488 22.66 -16.96 -4.60
N GLN A 489 23.91 -17.40 -4.69
CA GLN A 489 24.86 -16.87 -5.69
C GLN A 489 24.53 -17.23 -7.15
N ILE A 490 23.60 -18.15 -7.44
CA ILE A 490 23.25 -18.55 -8.82
C ILE A 490 22.69 -17.36 -9.62
N PHE A 491 21.63 -16.72 -9.12
CA PHE A 491 20.90 -15.70 -9.87
C PHE A 491 21.69 -14.40 -10.09
N PRO A 492 22.35 -13.80 -9.06
CA PRO A 492 23.35 -12.74 -9.23
C PRO A 492 24.44 -13.05 -10.27
N THR A 493 24.86 -14.31 -10.37
CA THR A 493 25.88 -14.71 -11.36
C THR A 493 25.31 -14.71 -12.78
N LEU A 494 24.08 -15.18 -12.98
CA LEU A 494 23.39 -15.16 -14.28
C LEU A 494 23.13 -13.72 -14.78
N VAL A 495 22.56 -12.85 -13.93
CA VAL A 495 22.26 -11.45 -14.30
C VAL A 495 23.53 -10.64 -14.57
N THR A 496 24.59 -10.79 -13.74
CA THR A 496 25.84 -10.05 -13.97
C THR A 496 26.64 -10.61 -15.16
N ASN A 497 26.61 -11.92 -15.42
CA ASN A 497 27.19 -12.51 -16.64
C ASN A 497 26.50 -11.96 -17.90
N PHE A 498 25.18 -11.83 -17.87
CA PHE A 498 24.42 -11.20 -18.94
C PHE A 498 24.76 -9.70 -19.08
N ALA A 499 24.80 -8.94 -17.98
CA ALA A 499 25.17 -7.53 -17.98
C ALA A 499 26.61 -7.27 -18.47
N LYS A 500 27.54 -8.21 -18.23
CA LYS A 500 28.89 -8.22 -18.83
C LYS A 500 28.83 -8.55 -20.32
N THR A 501 28.42 -9.77 -20.65
CA THR A 501 28.70 -10.41 -21.94
C THR A 501 27.56 -10.35 -22.95
N GLY A 502 26.31 -10.29 -22.50
CA GLY A 502 25.11 -10.52 -23.34
C GLY A 502 24.66 -11.98 -23.36
N ASN A 503 25.20 -12.83 -22.48
CA ASN A 503 24.84 -14.23 -22.29
C ASN A 503 24.90 -14.58 -20.79
N PRO A 504 23.86 -15.16 -20.16
CA PRO A 504 23.91 -15.53 -18.75
C PRO A 504 24.90 -16.67 -18.44
N THR A 505 25.14 -17.56 -19.40
CA THR A 505 26.14 -18.65 -19.32
C THR A 505 27.17 -18.50 -20.46
N PRO A 506 28.15 -17.59 -20.32
CA PRO A 506 29.16 -17.34 -21.36
C PRO A 506 30.12 -18.53 -21.55
N ASP A 507 30.31 -19.32 -20.49
CA ASP A 507 31.06 -20.57 -20.43
C ASP A 507 30.23 -21.66 -19.73
N THR A 508 30.86 -22.80 -19.38
CA THR A 508 30.21 -23.95 -18.75
C THR A 508 30.44 -24.04 -17.23
N SER A 509 30.89 -22.97 -16.56
CA SER A 509 31.14 -22.97 -15.10
C SER A 509 29.89 -23.32 -14.28
N LEU A 510 28.71 -22.89 -14.72
CA LEU A 510 27.41 -23.18 -14.11
C LEU A 510 26.81 -24.53 -14.57
N GLY A 511 27.63 -25.44 -15.10
CA GLY A 511 27.23 -26.80 -15.51
C GLY A 511 26.34 -26.91 -16.75
N VAL A 512 25.76 -25.81 -17.23
CA VAL A 512 24.81 -25.75 -18.34
C VAL A 512 25.21 -24.67 -19.35
N LYS A 513 24.70 -24.78 -20.58
CA LYS A 513 24.68 -23.70 -21.57
C LYS A 513 23.24 -23.32 -21.87
N TRP A 514 22.85 -22.11 -21.50
CA TRP A 514 21.53 -21.54 -21.77
C TRP A 514 21.37 -21.29 -23.28
N PRO A 515 20.37 -21.88 -23.95
CA PRO A 515 20.08 -21.59 -25.35
C PRO A 515 19.41 -20.22 -25.50
N GLN A 516 19.63 -19.55 -26.63
CA GLN A 516 18.83 -18.38 -26.97
C GLN A 516 17.39 -18.80 -27.25
N PHE A 517 16.43 -17.98 -26.81
CA PHE A 517 15.02 -18.18 -27.12
C PHE A 517 14.79 -18.00 -28.63
N ASP A 518 14.12 -18.98 -29.25
CA ASP A 518 13.67 -18.88 -30.63
C ASP A 518 12.23 -19.38 -30.80
N LYS A 519 11.53 -18.82 -31.79
CA LYS A 519 10.09 -19.04 -32.00
C LYS A 519 9.73 -20.44 -32.55
N LYS A 520 10.70 -21.34 -32.73
CA LYS A 520 10.50 -22.78 -33.05
C LYS A 520 10.70 -23.68 -31.84
N SER A 521 11.80 -23.51 -31.09
CA SER A 521 12.10 -24.32 -29.92
C SER A 521 11.27 -23.92 -28.70
N LEU A 522 11.04 -22.60 -28.54
CA LEU A 522 10.51 -21.98 -27.33
C LEU A 522 11.30 -22.43 -26.08
N ALA A 523 12.63 -22.53 -26.22
CA ALA A 523 13.54 -22.92 -25.15
C ALA A 523 13.60 -21.88 -24.02
N TYR A 524 13.74 -22.36 -22.79
CA TYR A 524 13.89 -21.53 -21.59
C TYR A 524 14.84 -22.19 -20.58
N MET A 525 15.32 -21.41 -19.61
CA MET A 525 16.03 -21.94 -18.45
C MET A 525 15.08 -21.98 -17.25
N ASN A 526 14.90 -23.16 -16.65
CA ASN A 526 14.38 -23.27 -15.30
C ASN A 526 15.54 -23.03 -14.32
N ILE A 527 15.44 -21.97 -13.52
CA ILE A 527 16.42 -21.56 -12.52
C ILE A 527 15.95 -22.12 -11.17
N ASP A 528 16.41 -23.33 -10.87
CA ASP A 528 16.26 -24.02 -9.59
C ASP A 528 17.67 -24.43 -9.09
N LYS A 529 17.76 -25.22 -8.02
CA LYS A 529 19.00 -25.81 -7.47
C LYS A 529 19.88 -26.48 -8.54
N ASN A 530 19.28 -26.96 -9.62
CA ASN A 530 19.97 -27.31 -10.86
C ASN A 530 19.40 -26.49 -12.03
N LEU A 531 20.27 -25.76 -12.73
CA LEU A 531 19.89 -25.03 -13.94
C LEU A 531 19.53 -26.02 -15.06
N THR A 532 18.28 -25.97 -15.51
CA THR A 532 17.71 -26.99 -16.41
C THR A 532 17.07 -26.35 -17.65
N VAL A 533 17.49 -26.80 -18.85
CA VAL A 533 16.94 -26.29 -20.12
C VAL A 533 15.62 -26.99 -20.42
N GLY A 534 14.53 -26.23 -20.41
CA GLY A 534 13.20 -26.66 -20.81
C GLY A 534 12.79 -26.10 -22.18
N TYR A 535 11.63 -26.55 -22.67
CA TYR A 535 11.04 -26.10 -23.94
C TYR A 535 9.54 -25.94 -23.78
N LYS A 536 8.95 -24.94 -24.46
CA LYS A 536 7.49 -24.74 -24.53
C LYS A 536 6.82 -24.63 -23.15
N LEU A 537 7.43 -23.85 -22.25
CA LEU A 537 6.88 -23.56 -20.92
C LEU A 537 5.39 -23.22 -21.01
N HIS A 538 4.58 -23.94 -20.24
CA HIS A 538 3.13 -23.75 -20.09
C HIS A 538 2.33 -23.62 -21.40
N GLU A 539 2.77 -24.28 -22.49
CA GLU A 539 2.20 -24.09 -23.83
C GLU A 539 0.69 -24.35 -23.93
N GLU A 540 0.14 -25.20 -23.07
CA GLU A 540 -1.31 -25.44 -22.99
C GLU A 540 -2.08 -24.19 -22.55
N HIS A 541 -1.72 -23.60 -21.40
CA HIS A 541 -2.29 -22.33 -20.92
C HIS A 541 -2.03 -21.18 -21.90
N VAL A 542 -0.83 -21.09 -22.48
CA VAL A 542 -0.50 -20.04 -23.46
C VAL A 542 -1.33 -20.20 -24.74
N SER A 543 -1.55 -21.45 -25.19
CA SER A 543 -2.45 -21.75 -26.31
C SER A 543 -3.92 -21.49 -25.97
N PHE A 544 -4.34 -21.74 -24.74
CA PHE A 544 -5.68 -21.41 -24.24
C PHE A 544 -5.92 -19.91 -24.27
N TRP A 545 -5.08 -19.11 -23.62
CA TRP A 545 -5.22 -17.65 -23.59
C TRP A 545 -5.12 -17.03 -24.97
N LYS A 546 -4.28 -17.57 -25.86
CA LYS A 546 -4.29 -17.15 -27.28
C LYS A 546 -5.66 -17.39 -27.94
N LYS A 547 -6.33 -18.52 -27.67
CA LYS A 547 -7.70 -18.76 -28.19
C LYS A 547 -8.71 -17.76 -27.61
N ILE A 548 -8.59 -17.38 -26.33
CA ILE A 548 -9.45 -16.37 -25.70
C ILE A 548 -9.31 -15.01 -26.41
N TYR A 549 -8.09 -14.48 -26.55
CA TYR A 549 -7.84 -13.22 -27.25
C TYR A 549 -8.19 -13.28 -28.75
N ASP A 550 -7.91 -14.39 -29.45
CA ASP A 550 -8.33 -14.62 -30.83
C ASP A 550 -9.87 -14.62 -30.97
N THR A 551 -10.59 -15.14 -29.96
CA THR A 551 -12.06 -15.29 -29.97
C THR A 551 -12.77 -13.97 -29.66
N ALA A 552 -12.30 -13.20 -28.67
CA ALA A 552 -12.76 -11.83 -28.43
C ALA A 552 -12.67 -10.99 -29.72
N SER A 553 -11.51 -11.08 -30.39
CA SER A 553 -11.21 -10.42 -31.67
C SER A 553 -12.03 -10.95 -32.89
N ARG A 554 -12.87 -11.97 -32.69
CA ARG A 554 -13.81 -12.52 -33.70
C ARG A 554 -15.27 -12.28 -33.31
N GLY A 555 -15.61 -12.22 -32.02
CA GLY A 555 -16.95 -11.93 -31.53
C GLY A 555 -17.49 -10.60 -32.07
N VAL A 556 -16.67 -9.55 -31.99
CA VAL A 556 -16.99 -8.22 -32.58
C VAL A 556 -17.38 -8.31 -34.05
N ARG A 557 -16.62 -9.04 -34.87
CA ARG A 557 -16.92 -9.20 -36.30
C ARG A 557 -18.22 -9.96 -36.59
N ARG A 558 -18.80 -10.67 -35.61
CA ARG A 558 -20.16 -11.21 -35.70
C ARG A 558 -21.22 -10.20 -35.24
N PHE A 559 -20.96 -9.41 -34.21
CA PHE A 559 -21.84 -8.31 -33.77
C PHE A 559 -21.97 -7.22 -34.85
N ASP A 560 -20.86 -6.69 -35.37
CA ASP A 560 -20.86 -5.72 -36.49
C ASP A 560 -21.57 -6.29 -37.72
N GLY A 561 -21.34 -7.58 -38.00
CA GLY A 561 -21.98 -8.33 -39.07
C GLY A 561 -23.48 -8.59 -38.88
N ALA A 562 -23.99 -8.47 -37.65
CA ALA A 562 -25.42 -8.55 -37.33
C ALA A 562 -26.08 -7.16 -37.40
N VAL A 563 -25.42 -6.13 -36.83
CA VAL A 563 -25.89 -4.73 -36.89
C VAL A 563 -26.00 -4.25 -38.36
N THR A 564 -25.07 -4.66 -39.22
CA THR A 564 -25.12 -4.36 -40.67
C THR A 564 -26.13 -5.18 -41.47
N GLN A 565 -26.86 -6.11 -40.86
CA GLN A 565 -27.92 -6.91 -41.51
C GLN A 565 -29.35 -6.42 -41.20
N HIS A 566 -29.51 -5.26 -40.56
CA HIS A 566 -30.81 -4.62 -40.31
C HIS A 566 -31.02 -3.27 -41.02
N GLU A 567 -30.36 -3.03 -42.16
CA GLU A 567 -30.97 -2.19 -43.20
C GLU A 567 -32.09 -2.96 -43.93
N PRO A 568 -33.33 -2.44 -44.00
CA PRO A 568 -34.41 -3.11 -44.72
C PRO A 568 -34.18 -3.12 -46.23
N ARG A 569 -33.75 -4.27 -46.77
CA ARG A 569 -33.48 -4.51 -48.22
C ARG A 569 -34.69 -4.35 -49.15
N ALA A 570 -35.85 -3.92 -48.64
CA ALA A 570 -37.07 -3.63 -49.39
C ALA A 570 -37.11 -2.21 -49.99
N ALA A 571 -36.34 -1.25 -49.48
CA ALA A 571 -36.47 0.18 -49.80
C ALA A 571 -35.81 0.67 -51.11
N ARG A 572 -35.50 -0.22 -52.07
CA ARG A 572 -34.80 0.12 -53.34
C ARG A 572 -35.49 -0.33 -54.63
N ARG A 573 -36.82 -0.52 -54.64
CA ARG A 573 -37.57 -0.92 -55.86
C ARG A 573 -38.91 -0.18 -56.14
N THR A 574 -39.03 1.09 -55.74
CA THR A 574 -40.20 1.95 -56.08
C THR A 574 -39.87 3.42 -56.37
N ALA A 575 -38.61 3.75 -56.68
CA ALA A 575 -38.17 5.12 -57.00
C ALA A 575 -38.51 5.56 -58.45
N ALA A 576 -39.76 5.38 -58.91
CA ALA A 576 -40.17 5.63 -60.30
C ALA A 576 -41.68 5.91 -60.50
N ALA A 577 -42.33 6.70 -59.63
CA ALA A 577 -43.71 7.16 -59.85
C ALA A 577 -44.05 8.47 -59.09
N ALA A 578 -45.08 9.17 -59.59
CA ALA A 578 -45.89 10.16 -58.87
C ALA A 578 -45.18 11.42 -58.30
N THR A 579 -44.68 12.29 -59.18
CA THR A 579 -44.63 13.73 -58.88
C THR A 579 -46.04 14.33 -58.89
N HIS A 580 -46.67 14.62 -57.74
CA HIS A 580 -47.64 15.72 -57.56
C HIS A 580 -48.07 15.96 -56.09
N SER A 581 -48.72 17.10 -55.86
CA SER A 581 -49.43 17.53 -54.63
C SER A 581 -48.60 17.80 -53.37
N ARG A 582 -48.29 19.08 -53.14
CA ARG A 582 -48.15 19.65 -51.79
C ARG A 582 -49.55 19.99 -51.26
N SER A 583 -49.99 19.39 -50.16
CA SER A 583 -50.82 20.00 -49.08
C SER A 583 -51.46 18.93 -48.18
N LYS A 584 -51.98 19.36 -47.00
CA LYS A 584 -52.74 18.55 -46.03
C LYS A 584 -52.04 17.33 -45.38
N ILE A 585 -51.00 17.58 -44.58
CA ILE A 585 -50.85 16.92 -43.26
C ILE A 585 -50.38 17.97 -42.23
N VAL A 586 -51.33 18.73 -41.68
CA VAL A 586 -51.15 19.60 -40.50
C VAL A 586 -52.26 19.35 -39.45
N GLN A 587 -53.26 18.53 -39.80
CA GLN A 587 -54.35 18.10 -38.91
C GLN A 587 -54.61 16.60 -39.13
N GLU A 588 -53.82 15.74 -38.46
CA GLU A 588 -54.17 14.36 -38.04
C GLU A 588 -53.03 13.66 -37.24
N VAL A 589 -52.36 14.40 -36.34
CA VAL A 589 -51.50 13.82 -35.28
C VAL A 589 -51.84 14.38 -33.89
N GLN A 590 -53.08 14.85 -33.73
CA GLN A 590 -53.78 14.83 -32.45
C GLN A 590 -54.80 13.69 -32.50
N ILE A 591 -55.10 13.08 -31.35
CA ILE A 591 -55.90 11.84 -31.23
C ILE A 591 -55.17 10.57 -31.74
N TYR A 592 -53.91 10.36 -31.32
CA TYR A 592 -53.40 8.99 -31.08
C TYR A 592 -52.30 8.92 -30.00
N PHE A 593 -52.45 9.70 -28.92
CA PHE A 593 -51.54 9.69 -27.76
C PHE A 593 -52.30 9.73 -26.42
N ARG A 594 -53.33 8.88 -26.30
CA ARG A 594 -53.93 8.46 -25.02
C ARG A 594 -54.33 6.98 -25.13
N SER A 595 -54.34 6.32 -23.96
CA SER A 595 -54.61 4.89 -23.69
C SER A 595 -53.63 3.86 -24.31
N LYS A 596 -53.26 2.87 -23.47
CA LYS A 596 -52.42 1.69 -23.75
C LYS A 596 -50.89 1.89 -23.94
N PHE A 597 -50.20 2.20 -22.84
CA PHE A 597 -49.11 1.31 -22.36
C PHE A 597 -48.94 1.43 -20.83
N PHE A 598 -49.97 0.94 -20.12
CA PHE A 598 -49.98 0.65 -18.69
C PHE A 598 -50.85 -0.61 -18.52
N ILE A 599 -50.64 -1.38 -17.46
CA ILE A 599 -51.25 -2.70 -17.21
C ILE A 599 -50.73 -3.80 -18.17
N ILE A 600 -49.54 -4.33 -17.85
CA ILE A 600 -49.40 -5.75 -17.49
C ILE A 600 -48.70 -5.78 -16.11
N CYS A 601 -49.07 -6.73 -15.25
CA CYS A 601 -48.47 -6.98 -13.93
C CYS A 601 -48.48 -5.81 -12.92
N MET A 602 -49.65 -5.52 -12.36
CA MET A 602 -49.80 -5.44 -10.89
C MET A 602 -51.25 -5.68 -10.46
N ALA A 603 -51.44 -6.06 -9.20
CA ALA A 603 -52.73 -6.26 -8.50
C ALA A 603 -53.74 -7.23 -9.16
N GLN A 604 -53.67 -8.49 -8.73
CA GLN A 604 -54.87 -9.32 -8.54
C GLN A 604 -55.08 -9.44 -7.03
N LEU A 605 -56.16 -8.86 -6.50
CA LEU A 605 -56.47 -8.81 -5.07
C LEU A 605 -57.92 -9.24 -4.82
N HIS A 606 -58.09 -10.08 -3.80
CA HIS A 606 -59.26 -10.29 -2.93
C HIS A 606 -60.68 -9.96 -3.43
N GLU A 607 -61.49 -11.01 -3.55
CA GLU A 607 -62.97 -11.14 -3.44
C GLU A 607 -63.22 -12.67 -3.65
N ILE A 608 -63.98 -13.44 -2.86
CA ILE A 608 -65.01 -13.20 -1.84
C ILE A 608 -64.77 -14.09 -0.59
N TRP A 609 -65.25 -13.63 0.57
CA TRP A 609 -65.31 -14.38 1.84
C TRP A 609 -66.75 -14.84 2.08
N TYR A 610 -67.08 -16.14 2.19
CA TYR A 610 -68.27 -16.64 2.90
C TYR A 610 -68.29 -18.18 3.11
N TYR A 611 -68.52 -18.60 4.37
CA TYR A 611 -69.25 -19.78 4.91
C TYR A 611 -69.27 -21.15 4.18
N ALA A 612 -69.38 -22.30 4.86
CA ALA A 612 -69.15 -22.69 6.26
C ALA A 612 -69.29 -24.23 6.40
N GLU A 613 -68.86 -24.76 7.55
CA GLU A 613 -69.25 -26.02 8.23
C GLU A 613 -70.08 -27.09 7.48
N GLU A 614 -69.61 -28.34 7.49
CA GLU A 614 -70.22 -29.34 8.40
C GLU A 614 -69.31 -30.52 8.80
N THR A 615 -69.33 -30.82 10.11
CA THR A 615 -69.08 -32.11 10.76
C THR A 615 -67.85 -32.98 10.40
N ALA A 616 -66.79 -32.88 11.22
CA ALA A 616 -66.00 -34.05 11.65
C ALA A 616 -65.34 -33.78 13.04
N GLY A 617 -66.11 -33.89 14.12
CA GLY A 617 -65.64 -33.54 15.47
C GLY A 617 -65.21 -34.72 16.35
N ARG A 618 -64.29 -34.44 17.30
CA ARG A 618 -64.03 -35.17 18.57
C ARG A 618 -63.46 -36.60 18.49
N ARG A 619 -62.15 -36.75 18.80
CA ARG A 619 -61.56 -37.50 19.96
C ARG A 619 -60.12 -37.97 19.64
N GLY A 620 -59.20 -37.84 20.60
CA GLY A 620 -57.85 -38.42 20.50
C GLY A 620 -56.83 -37.71 21.39
N ALA A 621 -56.54 -38.29 22.56
CA ALA A 621 -55.73 -37.70 23.62
C ALA A 621 -54.28 -37.31 23.24
N HIS A 622 -53.85 -36.18 23.82
CA HIS A 622 -52.48 -35.83 24.27
C HIS A 622 -51.25 -36.49 23.59
N PHE A 623 -50.44 -35.66 22.94
CA PHE A 623 -49.03 -35.52 23.33
C PHE A 623 -48.74 -34.04 23.62
N VAL A 624 -48.09 -33.76 24.74
CA VAL A 624 -47.63 -32.41 25.09
C VAL A 624 -46.15 -32.33 24.77
N ASN A 625 -45.76 -31.41 23.89
CA ASN A 625 -44.38 -31.00 23.73
C ASN A 625 -44.15 -29.71 24.56
N PRO A 626 -43.43 -29.75 25.68
CA PRO A 626 -43.06 -28.53 26.41
C PRO A 626 -41.96 -27.76 25.64
N TYR A 627 -41.84 -26.46 25.93
CA TYR A 627 -40.82 -25.55 25.37
C TYR A 627 -40.96 -25.13 23.90
N VAL A 628 -42.10 -24.50 23.57
CA VAL A 628 -42.05 -23.22 22.83
C VAL A 628 -43.03 -22.24 23.49
N SER A 629 -42.52 -21.08 23.90
CA SER A 629 -43.32 -19.91 24.29
C SER A 629 -42.68 -18.68 23.63
N GLU A 630 -43.34 -18.16 22.60
CA GLU A 630 -42.91 -16.92 21.93
C GLU A 630 -43.33 -15.70 22.75
N ASP A 631 -42.47 -15.26 23.67
CA ASP A 631 -42.64 -13.97 24.35
C ASP A 631 -42.32 -12.84 23.36
N ARG A 632 -43.37 -12.25 22.76
CA ARG A 632 -43.24 -11.16 21.79
C ARG A 632 -43.14 -9.81 22.51
N VAL A 633 -41.98 -9.16 22.40
CA VAL A 633 -41.68 -7.89 23.07
C VAL A 633 -42.04 -6.68 22.20
N ASP A 634 -42.83 -5.75 22.75
CA ASP A 634 -43.07 -4.44 22.14
C ASP A 634 -41.84 -3.52 22.34
N LEU A 635 -41.05 -3.36 21.27
CA LEU A 635 -39.86 -2.52 21.25
C LEU A 635 -40.14 -1.05 21.61
N ASN A 636 -41.38 -0.56 21.49
CA ASN A 636 -41.74 0.80 21.91
C ASN A 636 -41.66 0.97 23.44
N GLN A 637 -41.92 -0.09 24.21
CA GLN A 637 -41.91 -0.07 25.68
C GLN A 637 -40.51 -0.22 26.28
N VAL A 638 -39.50 -0.59 25.49
CA VAL A 638 -38.10 -0.71 25.96
C VAL A 638 -37.45 0.66 26.12
N TRP A 639 -36.98 1.01 27.33
CA TRP A 639 -36.24 2.26 27.58
C TRP A 639 -35.29 2.15 28.77
N VAL A 640 -34.32 3.06 28.89
CA VAL A 640 -33.25 2.99 29.90
C VAL A 640 -33.17 4.23 30.79
N GLU A 641 -32.87 4.03 32.08
CA GLU A 641 -32.53 5.11 33.01
C GLU A 641 -31.02 5.37 32.99
N ILE A 642 -30.59 6.34 32.17
CA ILE A 642 -29.21 6.83 32.10
C ILE A 642 -29.17 8.31 32.50
N PRO A 643 -28.31 8.72 33.46
CA PRO A 643 -28.04 10.13 33.73
C PRO A 643 -27.39 10.80 32.51
N SER A 644 -27.80 12.02 32.16
CA SER A 644 -27.23 12.77 31.02
C SER A 644 -25.72 13.01 31.14
N THR A 645 -25.18 12.95 32.36
CA THR A 645 -23.76 13.09 32.66
C THR A 645 -23.37 12.11 33.74
N LEU A 646 -22.34 11.30 33.47
CA LEU A 646 -21.70 10.36 34.41
C LEU A 646 -20.31 10.87 34.77
N VAL A 647 -19.83 10.54 35.97
CA VAL A 647 -18.47 10.87 36.42
C VAL A 647 -17.73 9.57 36.73
N ALA A 648 -16.67 9.29 35.97
CA ALA A 648 -16.00 7.98 35.97
C ALA A 648 -15.01 7.80 37.14
N LEU A 649 -15.52 7.79 38.38
CA LEU A 649 -14.71 7.75 39.61
C LEU A 649 -14.62 6.37 40.30
N GLY A 650 -15.12 5.30 39.68
CA GLY A 650 -14.87 3.91 40.08
C GLY A 650 -16.12 3.05 40.20
N GLY A 651 -15.99 1.76 39.88
CA GLY A 651 -17.12 0.83 39.74
C GLY A 651 -17.77 0.88 38.35
N ASP A 652 -18.41 -0.22 37.97
CA ASP A 652 -19.09 -0.36 36.68
C ASP A 652 -20.39 0.45 36.63
N VAL A 653 -20.79 0.87 35.42
CA VAL A 653 -21.98 1.71 35.23
C VAL A 653 -23.22 0.81 35.16
N HIS A 654 -24.00 0.79 36.24
CA HIS A 654 -25.28 0.08 36.29
C HIS A 654 -26.41 0.96 35.71
N ILE A 655 -27.10 0.45 34.70
CA ILE A 655 -28.17 1.13 33.95
C ILE A 655 -29.45 0.31 34.08
N ARG A 656 -30.54 0.90 34.60
CA ARG A 656 -31.83 0.20 34.63
C ARG A 656 -32.47 0.20 33.24
N VAL A 657 -33.01 -0.94 32.84
CA VAL A 657 -33.68 -1.16 31.54
C VAL A 657 -35.10 -1.62 31.79
N HIS A 658 -36.08 -0.87 31.30
CA HIS A 658 -37.50 -1.15 31.41
C HIS A 658 -38.02 -1.81 30.13
N GLY A 659 -39.09 -2.61 30.24
CA GLY A 659 -39.81 -3.19 29.10
C GLY A 659 -39.13 -4.38 28.40
N ALA A 660 -37.90 -4.75 28.77
CA ALA A 660 -37.15 -5.85 28.16
C ALA A 660 -37.30 -7.16 28.95
N SER A 661 -38.30 -7.99 28.59
CA SER A 661 -38.49 -9.33 29.16
C SER A 661 -38.68 -10.39 28.08
N GLY A 662 -37.83 -11.43 28.08
CA GLY A 662 -38.08 -12.68 27.33
C GLY A 662 -37.36 -12.88 25.99
N THR A 663 -36.60 -11.91 25.46
CA THR A 663 -35.94 -12.04 24.13
C THR A 663 -34.48 -11.60 24.08
N SER A 664 -33.74 -12.15 23.10
CA SER A 664 -32.29 -11.99 22.91
C SER A 664 -31.91 -10.69 22.19
N LEU A 665 -32.15 -9.55 22.83
CA LEU A 665 -31.69 -8.25 22.35
C LEU A 665 -30.18 -8.06 22.57
N LYS A 666 -29.55 -7.20 21.78
CA LYS A 666 -28.13 -6.83 21.91
C LYS A 666 -28.01 -5.31 22.12
N VAL A 667 -26.96 -4.90 22.81
CA VAL A 667 -26.64 -3.50 23.09
C VAL A 667 -25.24 -3.17 22.62
N ARG A 668 -25.11 -1.99 22.01
CA ARG A 668 -23.90 -1.44 21.40
C ARG A 668 -23.48 -0.17 22.14
N ILE A 669 -22.19 -0.03 22.44
CA ILE A 669 -21.60 1.16 23.05
C ILE A 669 -20.70 1.83 22.00
N ALA A 670 -20.92 3.12 21.75
CA ALA A 670 -20.08 3.95 20.89
C ALA A 670 -19.66 5.25 21.60
N ARG A 671 -18.57 5.86 21.13
CA ARG A 671 -18.07 7.18 21.55
C ARG A 671 -18.15 8.17 20.41
N GLU A 672 -18.35 9.45 20.72
CA GLU A 672 -18.23 10.55 19.77
C GLU A 672 -16.76 10.99 19.70
N ASP A 673 -16.14 10.77 18.54
CA ASP A 673 -14.77 11.14 18.19
C ASP A 673 -14.79 12.06 16.94
N ASP A 674 -13.66 12.67 16.56
CA ASP A 674 -13.61 13.71 15.52
C ASP A 674 -14.14 13.29 14.13
N ASP A 675 -14.07 11.98 13.80
CA ASP A 675 -14.57 11.40 12.55
C ASP A 675 -16.00 10.80 12.67
N GLY A 676 -16.65 10.86 13.84
CA GLY A 676 -18.04 10.38 14.05
C GLY A 676 -18.24 9.48 15.27
N ARG A 677 -19.12 8.47 15.16
CA ARG A 677 -19.39 7.49 16.24
C ARG A 677 -18.49 6.26 16.14
N ALA A 678 -17.43 6.20 16.95
CA ALA A 678 -16.56 5.03 17.03
C ALA A 678 -17.18 3.91 17.90
N LEU A 679 -17.25 2.69 17.35
CA LEU A 679 -17.74 1.51 18.08
C LEU A 679 -16.71 1.02 19.11
N LEU A 680 -17.14 0.86 20.36
CA LEU A 680 -16.30 0.32 21.44
C LEU A 680 -16.61 -1.14 21.77
N ALA A 681 -17.89 -1.51 21.82
CA ALA A 681 -18.33 -2.88 22.13
C ALA A 681 -19.76 -3.16 21.66
N THR A 682 -20.04 -4.44 21.41
CA THR A 682 -21.39 -4.99 21.27
C THR A 682 -21.52 -6.21 22.17
N MET A 683 -22.60 -6.30 22.94
CA MET A 683 -22.81 -7.33 23.95
C MET A 683 -24.30 -7.68 24.07
N PRO A 684 -24.68 -8.89 24.51
CA PRO A 684 -26.08 -9.24 24.76
C PRO A 684 -26.68 -8.37 25.87
N LEU A 685 -27.98 -8.11 25.81
CA LEU A 685 -28.73 -7.40 26.85
C LEU A 685 -28.95 -8.33 28.07
N ALA A 686 -27.90 -8.53 28.86
CA ALA A 686 -27.98 -9.23 30.14
C ALA A 686 -28.47 -8.28 31.23
N LEU A 687 -29.59 -8.63 31.87
CA LEU A 687 -30.18 -7.89 32.99
C LEU A 687 -30.12 -8.72 34.28
N ASP A 688 -29.89 -8.05 35.41
CA ASP A 688 -30.01 -8.64 36.74
C ASP A 688 -31.47 -8.72 37.23
N ALA A 689 -31.68 -9.28 38.43
CA ALA A 689 -33.00 -9.46 39.03
C ALA A 689 -33.74 -8.13 39.35
N GLU A 690 -33.06 -6.98 39.29
CA GLU A 690 -33.64 -5.65 39.43
C GLU A 690 -33.75 -4.90 38.09
N ASN A 691 -33.64 -5.64 36.97
CA ASN A 691 -33.64 -5.18 35.59
C ASN A 691 -32.52 -4.16 35.27
N ARG A 692 -31.30 -4.36 35.77
CA ARG A 692 -30.14 -3.51 35.46
C ARG A 692 -29.13 -4.24 34.59
N MET A 693 -28.60 -3.53 33.60
CA MET A 693 -27.43 -3.91 32.82
C MET A 693 -26.18 -3.29 33.46
N THR A 694 -25.07 -4.02 33.51
CA THR A 694 -23.79 -3.55 34.05
C THR A 694 -22.80 -3.32 32.91
N LEU A 695 -22.37 -2.07 32.71
CA LEU A 695 -21.38 -1.72 31.69
C LEU A 695 -19.99 -1.48 32.31
N PRO A 696 -18.96 -2.27 31.96
CA PRO A 696 -17.62 -2.14 32.53
C PRO A 696 -17.03 -0.72 32.47
N CYS A 697 -16.50 -0.23 33.59
CA CYS A 697 -15.94 1.13 33.69
C CYS A 697 -14.82 1.42 32.67
N GLY A 698 -14.11 0.39 32.19
CA GLY A 698 -13.03 0.52 31.21
C GLY A 698 -13.44 1.15 29.87
N TYR A 699 -14.69 0.96 29.42
CA TYR A 699 -15.18 1.58 28.17
C TYR A 699 -15.28 3.11 28.26
N PHE A 700 -15.46 3.64 29.47
CA PHE A 700 -15.68 5.06 29.75
C PHE A 700 -14.39 5.81 30.13
N SER A 701 -13.24 5.15 29.96
CA SER A 701 -11.91 5.57 30.46
C SER A 701 -11.30 6.83 29.83
N ARG A 702 -11.94 7.44 28.82
CA ARG A 702 -11.43 8.64 28.12
C ARG A 702 -12.31 9.88 28.28
N GLY A 703 -13.44 9.77 28.98
CA GLY A 703 -14.44 10.82 29.05
C GLY A 703 -14.94 11.28 27.66
N GLY A 704 -15.57 12.44 27.60
CA GLY A 704 -16.26 12.90 26.39
C GLY A 704 -17.60 12.19 26.24
N THR A 705 -18.12 12.16 25.02
CA THR A 705 -19.55 11.87 24.79
C THR A 705 -19.77 10.46 24.25
N TYR A 706 -20.80 9.78 24.76
CA TYR A 706 -21.07 8.37 24.52
C TYR A 706 -22.52 8.11 24.09
N TYR A 707 -22.70 6.98 23.42
CA TYR A 707 -23.97 6.49 22.91
C TYR A 707 -24.18 5.04 23.34
N LEU A 708 -25.33 4.76 23.98
CA LEU A 708 -25.85 3.41 24.16
C LEU A 708 -26.93 3.15 23.11
N GLU A 709 -26.82 2.04 22.38
CA GLU A 709 -27.67 1.75 21.23
C GLU A 709 -28.25 0.33 21.33
N LEU A 710 -29.58 0.22 21.27
CA LEU A 710 -30.29 -1.05 21.24
C LEU A 710 -30.39 -1.51 19.78
N ILE A 711 -29.93 -2.74 19.49
CA ILE A 711 -30.00 -3.37 18.18
C ILE A 711 -30.77 -4.69 18.27
N SER A 712 -31.48 -5.04 17.20
CA SER A 712 -32.30 -6.26 17.12
C SER A 712 -32.01 -7.04 15.84
N ASP A 713 -32.02 -8.37 15.95
CA ASP A 713 -31.89 -9.27 14.82
C ASP A 713 -33.22 -9.29 14.03
N LYS A 714 -33.14 -9.58 12.71
CA LYS A 714 -34.09 -9.09 11.69
C LYS A 714 -35.54 -9.60 11.72
N ASP A 715 -35.92 -10.46 12.66
CA ASP A 715 -37.24 -11.11 12.70
C ASP A 715 -38.22 -10.54 13.75
N THR A 716 -38.02 -9.29 14.21
CA THR A 716 -38.91 -8.61 15.17
C THR A 716 -39.74 -7.50 14.52
N TYR A 717 -41.08 -7.61 14.65
CA TYR A 717 -42.06 -6.72 14.02
C TYR A 717 -42.23 -5.40 14.78
N LEU A 718 -42.43 -4.29 14.07
CA LEU A 718 -42.87 -3.00 14.62
C LEU A 718 -44.37 -2.80 14.34
N PRO A 719 -45.19 -2.31 15.30
CA PRO A 719 -46.57 -1.93 15.02
C PRO A 719 -46.64 -0.61 14.24
N ASP A 720 -47.47 -0.55 13.19
CA ASP A 720 -47.85 0.71 12.54
C ASP A 720 -48.57 1.64 13.52
N TYR A 721 -48.27 2.94 13.45
CA TYR A 721 -48.97 3.98 14.19
C TYR A 721 -49.61 4.98 13.22
N ASP A 722 -50.87 4.71 12.88
CA ASP A 722 -51.75 5.69 12.22
C ASP A 722 -51.96 6.91 13.14
N ASN A 723 -52.15 8.10 12.56
CA ASN A 723 -52.31 9.32 13.34
C ASN A 723 -53.08 10.44 12.62
N THR A 724 -54.31 10.15 12.19
CA THR A 724 -55.32 11.20 11.96
C THR A 724 -55.94 11.63 13.29
N THR A 725 -55.63 12.82 13.82
CA THR A 725 -56.60 13.83 14.35
C THR A 725 -55.90 15.03 15.00
N GLU A 726 -56.61 16.16 15.07
CA GLU A 726 -56.09 17.44 15.58
C GLU A 726 -56.54 17.77 17.01
N VAL A 727 -55.62 18.38 17.76
CA VAL A 727 -55.82 19.53 18.67
C VAL A 727 -56.91 19.47 19.75
N LYS A 728 -56.46 19.57 21.01
CA LYS A 728 -56.84 20.69 21.89
C LYS A 728 -55.75 21.02 22.92
N HIS A 729 -55.55 22.31 23.14
CA HIS A 729 -54.73 22.83 24.26
C HIS A 729 -55.57 22.90 25.54
N ASP A 730 -54.91 22.65 26.67
CA ASP A 730 -55.11 23.39 27.92
C ASP A 730 -53.74 23.42 28.63
N ASP A 731 -53.40 24.53 29.29
CA ASP A 731 -52.08 24.76 29.87
C ASP A 731 -52.07 24.49 31.39
N ASP A 732 -51.24 23.55 31.88
CA ASP A 732 -50.25 23.84 32.93
C ASP A 732 -49.21 22.71 33.16
N ALA A 733 -48.09 23.08 33.77
CA ALA A 733 -47.15 22.27 34.56
C ALA A 733 -46.53 20.94 34.03
N HIS A 734 -45.19 21.02 33.85
CA HIS A 734 -44.16 19.98 34.11
C HIS A 734 -43.73 18.94 33.03
N GLN A 735 -42.41 18.97 32.78
CA GLN A 735 -41.47 17.92 32.32
C GLN A 735 -41.48 17.35 30.88
N LYS A 736 -40.28 17.50 30.27
CA LYS A 736 -39.53 16.57 29.39
C LYS A 736 -39.86 16.50 27.88
N VAL A 737 -38.81 16.06 27.16
CA VAL A 737 -38.70 15.71 25.74
C VAL A 737 -38.99 16.85 24.73
N LYS A 738 -37.96 17.67 24.46
CA LYS A 738 -37.76 18.17 23.09
C LYS A 738 -37.29 17.01 22.21
N ARG A 739 -37.84 16.92 20.99
CA ARG A 739 -37.20 16.21 19.87
C ARG A 739 -36.11 17.11 19.30
N ASP A 740 -35.00 16.51 18.89
CA ASP A 740 -34.19 17.01 17.78
C ASP A 740 -33.87 15.83 16.85
N VAL A 741 -34.17 16.00 15.56
CA VAL A 741 -33.84 15.05 14.49
C VAL A 741 -33.30 15.88 13.34
N SER A 742 -32.00 15.77 13.08
CA SER A 742 -31.37 16.34 11.89
C SER A 742 -30.24 15.43 11.41
N GLU A 743 -30.40 14.98 10.16
CA GLU A 743 -29.44 14.52 9.15
C GLU A 743 -28.06 13.96 9.59
N GLY A 744 -27.76 12.72 9.18
CA GLY A 744 -26.44 12.09 9.36
C GLY A 744 -26.39 10.63 8.94
N SER A 745 -26.32 10.37 7.63
CA SER A 745 -26.13 9.08 6.94
C SER A 745 -25.87 7.83 7.80
N LEU A 746 -26.84 6.91 7.85
CA LEU A 746 -26.64 5.53 8.30
C LEU A 746 -25.74 4.77 7.31
N MET A 747 -24.65 4.18 7.80
CA MET A 747 -23.89 3.16 7.07
C MET A 747 -24.53 1.78 7.25
N GLU A 748 -24.56 0.99 6.18
CA GLU A 748 -25.14 -0.36 6.19
C GLU A 748 -24.20 -1.41 6.84
N THR A 749 -24.26 -1.51 8.17
CA THR A 749 -24.02 -2.80 8.85
C THR A 749 -25.37 -3.48 9.13
N GLY A 750 -25.38 -4.81 9.18
CA GLY A 750 -26.61 -5.61 9.06
C GLY A 750 -27.65 -5.48 10.18
N ASP A 751 -27.35 -4.75 11.26
CA ASP A 751 -28.10 -4.68 12.50
C ASP A 751 -28.85 -3.35 12.64
N SER A 752 -30.18 -3.39 12.70
CA SER A 752 -31.03 -2.20 12.82
C SER A 752 -30.90 -1.58 14.23
N VAL A 753 -30.42 -0.34 14.33
CA VAL A 753 -30.49 0.42 15.58
C VAL A 753 -31.94 0.81 15.85
N VAL A 754 -32.53 0.23 16.88
CA VAL A 754 -33.94 0.44 17.28
C VAL A 754 -34.09 1.71 18.10
N LYS A 755 -33.19 1.95 19.06
CA LYS A 755 -33.15 3.12 19.94
C LYS A 755 -31.70 3.49 20.29
N SER A 756 -31.45 4.78 20.53
CA SER A 756 -30.13 5.34 20.85
C SER A 756 -30.27 6.37 21.97
N TRP A 757 -29.37 6.33 22.96
CA TRP A 757 -29.35 7.23 24.12
C TRP A 757 -27.96 7.87 24.25
N LYS A 758 -27.92 9.21 24.22
CA LYS A 758 -26.70 10.02 24.34
C LYS A 758 -26.46 10.40 25.80
N PHE A 759 -25.21 10.29 26.27
CA PHE A 759 -24.80 10.72 27.61
C PHE A 759 -23.32 11.12 27.62
N ASP A 760 -22.96 12.09 28.45
CA ASP A 760 -21.58 12.54 28.62
C ASP A 760 -20.88 11.80 29.77
N VAL A 761 -19.59 11.53 29.62
CA VAL A 761 -18.72 11.03 30.69
C VAL A 761 -17.66 12.07 31.00
N LEU A 762 -17.64 12.53 32.25
CA LEU A 762 -16.59 13.38 32.77
C LEU A 762 -15.46 12.51 33.36
N TRP A 763 -14.28 12.61 32.75
CA TRP A 763 -13.04 12.08 33.31
C TRP A 763 -12.35 13.18 34.14
N PRO A 764 -11.84 12.92 35.35
CA PRO A 764 -11.19 13.96 36.14
C PRO A 764 -9.82 14.31 35.57
N THR A 765 -9.50 15.60 35.55
CA THR A 765 -8.16 16.10 35.18
C THR A 765 -7.10 15.62 36.19
N ALA A 766 -5.96 15.15 35.69
CA ALA A 766 -4.81 14.82 36.54
C ALA A 766 -4.21 16.09 37.15
N ASN A 767 -3.72 16.00 38.39
CA ASN A 767 -2.99 17.09 39.02
C ASN A 767 -1.50 16.94 38.69
N LEU A 768 -1.00 17.82 37.83
CA LEU A 768 0.42 18.08 37.66
C LEU A 768 0.83 19.10 38.73
N ASP A 769 1.57 18.66 39.74
CA ASP A 769 2.20 19.56 40.72
C ASP A 769 3.70 19.65 40.43
N VAL A 770 4.16 20.87 40.14
CA VAL A 770 5.57 21.19 39.85
C VAL A 770 6.01 22.19 40.89
N THR A 771 6.49 21.67 42.01
CA THR A 771 6.97 22.48 43.14
C THR A 771 8.35 23.08 42.82
N PRO A 772 8.46 24.41 42.64
CA PRO A 772 9.75 25.03 42.39
C PRO A 772 10.41 25.40 43.71
N GLU A 773 11.49 24.72 44.09
CA GLU A 773 12.41 25.21 45.14
C GLU A 773 13.27 26.38 44.63
N GLN A 774 12.57 27.44 44.21
CA GLN A 774 13.04 28.70 43.60
C GLN A 774 13.56 28.57 42.16
N ILE A 775 12.82 29.13 41.19
CA ILE A 775 13.28 29.30 39.80
C ILE A 775 14.15 30.56 39.73
N GLN A 776 15.48 30.37 39.76
CA GLN A 776 16.46 31.31 39.21
C GLN A 776 17.55 30.54 38.42
N THR A 777 18.29 31.28 37.60
CA THR A 777 19.08 30.77 36.47
C THR A 777 20.36 29.99 36.82
N TYR A 778 20.79 29.15 35.88
CA TYR A 778 22.02 28.31 35.85
C TYR A 778 21.93 26.93 36.55
N PRO A 779 22.72 25.92 36.13
CA PRO A 779 22.13 24.64 35.69
C PRO A 779 22.20 23.47 36.69
N GLU A 780 22.49 23.69 37.96
CA GLU A 780 22.98 22.62 38.87
C GLU A 780 21.96 22.04 39.86
N ARG A 781 20.66 22.04 39.52
CA ARG A 781 19.61 21.40 40.35
C ARG A 781 18.57 20.64 39.53
N GLN A 782 18.16 19.47 40.05
CA GLN A 782 17.05 18.68 39.53
C GLN A 782 15.74 19.48 39.59
N VAL A 783 14.93 19.38 38.54
CA VAL A 783 13.51 19.76 38.60
C VAL A 783 12.70 18.49 38.82
N MET A 784 11.83 18.51 39.83
CA MET A 784 10.90 17.42 40.14
C MET A 784 9.52 17.78 39.60
N ALA A 785 8.95 16.94 38.75
CA ALA A 785 7.55 17.01 38.35
C ALA A 785 6.82 15.77 38.85
N ILE A 786 5.73 15.96 39.60
CA ILE A 786 4.90 14.87 40.11
C ILE A 786 3.54 14.94 39.42
N LEU A 787 3.22 13.86 38.69
CA LEU A 787 1.89 13.65 38.11
C LEU A 787 1.10 12.71 39.01
N GLU A 788 0.09 13.25 39.68
CA GLU A 788 -0.84 12.50 40.53
C GLU A 788 -2.19 12.34 39.83
N PHE A 789 -2.58 11.08 39.64
CA PHE A 789 -3.88 10.70 39.08
C PHE A 789 -4.86 10.33 40.21
N PRO A 790 -6.18 10.59 40.05
CA PRO A 790 -7.20 10.06 40.96
C PRO A 790 -7.14 8.54 41.07
N ARG A 791 -7.47 8.00 42.24
CA ARG A 791 -7.47 6.54 42.47
C ARG A 791 -8.70 5.90 41.79
N VAL A 792 -8.50 5.33 40.61
CA VAL A 792 -9.51 4.50 39.94
C VAL A 792 -9.59 3.12 40.60
N VAL A 793 -10.82 2.61 40.77
CA VAL A 793 -11.11 1.24 41.21
C VAL A 793 -11.94 0.57 40.13
N CYS A 794 -11.30 -0.30 39.35
CA CYS A 794 -11.87 -1.09 38.26
C CYS A 794 -11.24 -2.48 38.28
N THR A 795 -12.01 -3.50 37.89
CA THR A 795 -11.56 -4.90 37.83
C THR A 795 -10.79 -5.13 36.52
N PRO A 796 -9.57 -5.71 36.54
CA PRO A 796 -8.82 -5.95 35.32
C PRO A 796 -9.42 -7.10 34.49
N ILE A 797 -9.29 -7.01 33.17
CA ILE A 797 -9.46 -8.15 32.25
C ILE A 797 -8.15 -8.96 32.26
N GLU A 798 -8.24 -10.29 32.21
CA GLU A 798 -7.14 -11.18 32.62
C GLU A 798 -5.90 -11.14 31.70
N SER A 799 -4.89 -10.35 32.10
CA SER A 799 -3.53 -10.82 32.48
C SER A 799 -2.47 -9.73 32.27
N SER A 800 -1.70 -9.40 33.32
CA SER A 800 -0.60 -8.43 33.25
C SER A 800 0.32 -8.49 34.48
N ALA A 801 1.51 -7.87 34.40
CA ALA A 801 2.55 -7.88 35.45
C ALA A 801 3.08 -6.45 35.72
N ASP A 802 3.62 -6.20 36.91
CA ASP A 802 4.17 -4.88 37.28
C ASP A 802 5.60 -4.64 36.74
N PHE A 803 5.86 -3.39 36.33
CA PHE A 803 7.15 -2.93 35.80
C PHE A 803 7.57 -1.59 36.43
N TRP A 804 8.86 -1.27 36.35
CA TRP A 804 9.43 0.04 36.72
C TRP A 804 10.45 0.49 35.68
N LEU A 805 10.66 1.80 35.54
CA LEU A 805 11.56 2.42 34.57
C LEU A 805 12.75 3.07 35.28
N GLU A 806 13.97 2.77 34.84
CA GLU A 806 15.21 3.37 35.35
C GLU A 806 16.05 3.91 34.19
N LEU A 807 16.70 5.06 34.40
CA LEU A 807 17.37 5.82 33.35
C LEU A 807 18.82 6.06 33.78
N LEU A 808 19.78 5.62 32.96
CA LEU A 808 21.20 5.58 33.31
C LEU A 808 22.04 6.31 32.26
N TYR A 809 23.06 7.03 32.75
CA TYR A 809 24.00 7.81 31.94
C TYR A 809 25.35 7.10 31.86
N CYS A 810 25.86 6.93 30.64
CA CYS A 810 27.13 6.27 30.37
C CYS A 810 28.10 7.28 29.72
N GLY A 811 29.11 7.71 30.47
CA GLY A 811 30.08 8.71 30.01
C GLY A 811 31.04 8.18 28.94
N HIS A 812 31.43 9.05 28.01
CA HIS A 812 32.32 8.72 26.89
C HIS A 812 33.79 8.63 27.35
N SER A 813 34.49 7.56 26.94
CA SER A 813 35.96 7.54 26.86
C SER A 813 36.43 6.76 25.63
N SER A 814 37.65 6.98 25.19
CA SER A 814 38.17 6.48 23.91
C SER A 814 38.94 5.18 24.06
N GLY A 815 38.41 4.09 23.50
CA GLY A 815 39.13 2.83 23.28
C GLY A 815 38.93 1.78 24.38
N GLY A 816 38.21 0.71 24.03
CA GLY A 816 37.94 -0.43 24.92
C GLY A 816 36.44 -0.62 25.17
N ALA A 817 35.96 -1.87 25.09
CA ALA A 817 34.57 -2.18 25.43
C ALA A 817 34.39 -2.19 26.94
N VAL A 818 33.38 -1.47 27.44
CA VAL A 818 33.02 -1.43 28.87
C VAL A 818 31.67 -2.10 29.06
N LEU A 819 31.65 -3.17 29.85
CA LEU A 819 30.43 -3.84 30.31
C LEU A 819 29.76 -2.99 31.38
N CYS A 820 28.47 -2.71 31.21
CA CYS A 820 27.64 -2.07 32.23
C CYS A 820 27.20 -3.09 33.31
N ASP A 821 28.14 -3.60 34.10
CA ASP A 821 27.81 -4.22 35.39
C ASP A 821 27.28 -3.12 36.33
N GLY A 822 26.03 -3.26 36.77
CA GLY A 822 25.31 -2.25 37.56
C GLY A 822 25.74 -2.20 39.02
N LYS A 823 27.04 -2.04 39.29
CA LYS A 823 27.63 -2.10 40.64
C LYS A 823 28.78 -1.11 40.87
N ASN A 824 28.45 0.17 40.97
CA ASN A 824 28.77 1.04 42.14
C ASN A 824 28.63 2.53 41.78
N THR A 825 28.51 3.37 42.82
CA THR A 825 28.19 4.79 42.73
C THR A 825 29.41 5.70 42.93
N SER A 826 29.26 6.99 42.57
CA SER A 826 30.20 8.13 42.77
C SER A 826 31.45 8.19 41.87
N SER A 827 31.94 9.35 41.39
CA SER A 827 31.33 10.70 41.29
C SER A 827 32.22 11.71 40.52
N HIS A 828 31.61 12.49 39.60
CA HIS A 828 32.04 13.84 39.12
C HIS A 828 33.44 13.96 38.45
N ALA A 829 33.88 15.05 37.79
CA ALA A 829 33.32 16.36 37.38
C ALA A 829 34.05 16.86 36.09
N HIS A 830 33.38 17.38 35.05
CA HIS A 830 33.08 18.81 34.74
C HIS A 830 34.22 19.70 34.16
N VAL A 831 33.82 20.85 33.57
CA VAL A 831 34.60 22.07 33.19
C VAL A 831 35.37 22.02 31.85
N LEU A 832 35.26 22.97 30.88
CA LEU A 832 34.32 24.08 30.50
C LEU A 832 34.59 24.37 28.97
N TYR A 833 34.25 25.45 28.22
CA TYR A 833 33.78 26.83 28.46
C TYR A 833 33.18 27.46 27.17
N SER A 834 32.27 28.44 27.34
CA SER A 834 31.99 29.60 26.45
C SER A 834 31.23 29.45 25.12
N GLU A 835 30.30 30.39 24.91
CA GLU A 835 29.52 30.59 23.68
C GLU A 835 30.15 31.67 22.79
N GLN A 836 30.23 31.44 21.47
CA GLN A 836 29.99 32.49 20.46
C GLN A 836 29.77 31.88 19.07
N GLY A 837 28.64 32.20 18.44
CA GLY A 837 28.35 31.90 17.03
C GLY A 837 27.80 30.50 16.72
N LEU A 838 26.47 30.38 16.65
CA LEU A 838 25.75 29.45 15.77
C LEU A 838 24.29 29.92 15.61
N ASP A 839 23.69 29.71 14.43
CA ASP A 839 22.53 30.48 13.98
C ASP A 839 21.16 29.93 14.51
N SER A 840 20.21 30.85 14.59
CA SER A 840 18.81 30.72 14.99
C SER A 840 18.04 29.56 14.35
N TYR A 841 18.40 29.16 13.12
CA TYR A 841 17.74 28.11 12.34
C TYR A 841 17.81 26.70 12.97
N TYR A 842 18.81 26.42 13.81
CA TYR A 842 18.97 25.12 14.47
C TYR A 842 18.15 24.97 15.77
N LYS A 843 17.82 26.07 16.46
CA LYS A 843 17.13 26.01 17.76
C LYS A 843 15.67 25.54 17.63
N SER A 844 14.95 25.94 16.58
CA SER A 844 13.56 25.54 16.33
C SER A 844 13.43 24.04 16.07
N ASN A 845 14.22 23.50 15.14
CA ASN A 845 14.14 22.09 14.75
C ASN A 845 14.51 21.12 15.89
N LEU A 846 15.46 21.48 16.76
CA LEU A 846 15.84 20.63 17.89
C LEU A 846 14.76 20.60 18.99
N ILE A 847 14.19 21.76 19.32
CA ILE A 847 13.13 21.87 20.34
C ILE A 847 11.84 21.17 19.86
N VAL A 848 11.45 21.33 18.60
CA VAL A 848 10.27 20.65 18.04
C VAL A 848 10.46 19.13 18.01
N ARG A 849 11.64 18.62 17.64
CA ARG A 849 11.92 17.17 17.68
C ARG A 849 11.96 16.60 19.10
N ALA A 850 12.58 17.29 20.05
CA ALA A 850 12.61 16.86 21.44
C ALA A 850 11.18 16.88 22.07
N GLY A 851 10.39 17.92 21.79
CA GLY A 851 9.00 18.01 22.23
C GLY A 851 8.12 16.91 21.65
N ALA A 852 8.27 16.60 20.35
CA ALA A 852 7.58 15.48 19.72
C ALA A 852 7.97 14.15 20.37
N ILE A 853 9.27 13.81 20.43
CA ILE A 853 9.76 12.54 21.00
C ILE A 853 9.30 12.35 22.46
N VAL A 854 9.35 13.39 23.30
CA VAL A 854 8.85 13.30 24.68
C VAL A 854 7.33 13.16 24.74
N SER A 855 6.58 13.85 23.86
CA SER A 855 5.12 13.70 23.77
C SER A 855 4.71 12.32 23.25
N ASP A 856 5.45 11.76 22.30
CA ASP A 856 5.23 10.43 21.72
C ASP A 856 5.54 9.35 22.76
N ILE A 857 6.69 9.42 23.44
CA ILE A 857 7.05 8.49 24.53
C ILE A 857 6.04 8.57 25.68
N ILE A 858 5.59 9.77 26.08
CA ILE A 858 4.56 9.91 27.13
C ILE A 858 3.23 9.31 26.66
N ARG A 859 2.80 9.56 25.41
CA ARG A 859 1.57 8.97 24.86
C ARG A 859 1.66 7.45 24.81
N ASP A 860 2.79 6.89 24.41
CA ASP A 860 2.95 5.45 24.20
C ASP A 860 3.17 4.71 25.54
N VAL A 861 3.77 5.35 26.55
CA VAL A 861 3.75 4.88 27.95
C VAL A 861 2.32 4.91 28.51
N LEU A 862 1.57 5.99 28.30
CA LEU A 862 0.15 6.05 28.68
C LEU A 862 -0.69 5.00 27.96
N TRP A 863 -0.36 4.69 26.70
CA TRP A 863 -1.00 3.62 25.91
C TRP A 863 -0.73 2.23 26.51
N GLN A 864 0.51 1.93 26.94
CA GLN A 864 0.84 0.65 27.58
C GLN A 864 0.40 0.55 29.06
N MET A 865 0.11 1.66 29.74
CA MET A 865 -0.44 1.66 31.10
C MET A 865 -1.97 1.40 31.17
N HIS A 866 -2.65 1.17 30.03
CA HIS A 866 -4.07 0.83 29.99
C HIS A 866 -4.38 -0.46 30.80
N GLY A 867 -5.33 -0.37 31.74
CA GLY A 867 -5.96 -1.53 32.40
C GLY A 867 -5.42 -1.94 33.79
N PHE A 868 -4.37 -1.30 34.31
CA PHE A 868 -3.75 -1.69 35.59
C PHE A 868 -4.40 -1.00 36.82
N PRO A 869 -4.86 -1.74 37.84
CA PRO A 869 -5.45 -1.15 39.05
C PRO A 869 -4.41 -0.64 40.06
N GLY A 870 -4.65 0.53 40.67
CA GLY A 870 -3.85 1.04 41.80
C GLY A 870 -3.76 2.56 41.87
N ARG A 871 -3.23 3.10 42.98
CA ARG A 871 -2.70 4.48 43.00
C ARG A 871 -1.32 4.45 42.36
N ARG A 872 -1.09 5.25 41.32
CA ARG A 872 0.20 5.40 40.64
C ARG A 872 0.63 6.86 40.73
N THR A 873 1.84 7.10 41.21
CA THR A 873 2.48 8.42 41.28
C THR A 873 3.69 8.36 40.36
N MET A 874 3.65 9.08 39.23
CA MET A 874 4.76 9.08 38.28
C MET A 874 5.73 10.21 38.62
N THR A 875 6.93 9.83 39.07
CA THR A 875 7.98 10.75 39.49
C THR A 875 9.00 10.91 38.37
N LEU A 876 8.87 11.97 37.56
CA LEU A 876 9.83 12.26 36.50
C LEU A 876 11.05 12.96 37.09
N ARG A 877 12.18 12.26 37.11
CA ARG A 877 13.47 12.77 37.59
C ARG A 877 14.38 13.10 36.40
N CYS A 878 14.54 14.39 36.10
CA CYS A 878 15.44 14.86 35.05
C CYS A 878 16.74 15.43 35.67
N GLU A 879 17.87 14.76 35.43
CA GLU A 879 19.19 15.33 35.59
C GLU A 879 19.69 15.81 34.22
N LEU A 880 19.84 17.13 34.06
CA LEU A 880 20.32 17.75 32.83
C LEU A 880 21.71 18.34 33.05
N PHE A 881 22.74 17.52 32.80
CA PHE A 881 24.15 17.92 32.88
C PHE A 881 24.90 17.46 31.61
N GLY A 882 25.62 18.38 30.96
CA GLY A 882 26.52 18.10 29.84
C GLY A 882 25.99 18.45 28.44
N GLN A 883 26.91 18.51 27.47
CA GLN A 883 26.58 18.53 26.04
C GLN A 883 26.35 17.10 25.50
N ALA A 884 25.85 16.99 24.28
CA ALA A 884 25.31 15.77 23.68
C ALA A 884 26.21 14.53 23.81
N GLY A 885 25.59 13.43 24.24
CA GLY A 885 26.12 12.07 24.26
C GLY A 885 24.96 11.07 24.15
N ASP A 886 25.26 9.77 24.13
CA ASP A 886 24.24 8.73 24.07
C ASP A 886 23.69 8.36 25.46
N TYR A 887 22.42 7.95 25.50
CA TYR A 887 21.67 7.62 26.72
C TYR A 887 21.18 6.17 26.70
N ALA A 888 21.14 5.51 27.86
CA ALA A 888 20.64 4.14 27.99
C ALA A 888 19.37 4.10 28.86
N LEU A 889 18.26 3.64 28.27
CA LEU A 889 17.00 3.40 28.98
C LEU A 889 16.92 1.92 29.34
N THR A 890 16.71 1.59 30.63
CA THR A 890 16.66 0.19 31.08
C THR A 890 15.33 -0.14 31.75
N LEU A 891 14.53 -1.00 31.10
CA LEU A 891 13.36 -1.65 31.68
C LEU A 891 13.79 -2.92 32.44
N ARG A 892 13.22 -3.15 33.63
CA ARG A 892 13.45 -4.40 34.41
C ARG A 892 12.14 -4.94 35.01
N PRO A 893 11.88 -6.26 34.95
CA PRO A 893 10.73 -6.88 35.62
C PRO A 893 10.88 -6.86 37.15
N ALA A 894 9.77 -6.71 37.87
CA ALA A 894 9.74 -6.80 39.32
C ALA A 894 9.67 -8.26 39.80
N ALA A 895 10.84 -8.83 40.10
CA ALA A 895 11.05 -10.20 40.60
C ALA A 895 10.71 -11.36 39.62
N ALA A 896 11.22 -12.56 39.92
CA ALA A 896 11.24 -13.70 39.01
C ALA A 896 10.25 -14.81 39.43
N ALA A 897 9.15 -14.96 38.68
CA ALA A 897 8.22 -16.08 38.78
C ALA A 897 7.40 -16.28 37.47
N GLY A 898 8.06 -16.61 36.36
CA GLY A 898 7.41 -16.87 35.07
C GLY A 898 8.40 -17.29 33.99
N PRO A 899 7.96 -17.93 32.89
CA PRO A 899 8.84 -18.41 31.82
C PRO A 899 9.55 -17.25 31.10
N GLN A 900 10.87 -17.35 30.96
CA GLN A 900 11.74 -16.25 30.54
C GLN A 900 11.57 -15.84 29.05
N ASP A 901 10.94 -16.67 28.24
CA ASP A 901 10.83 -16.49 26.79
C ASP A 901 9.96 -15.28 26.41
N LEU A 902 8.90 -14.99 27.17
CA LEU A 902 7.99 -13.87 26.88
C LEU A 902 8.66 -12.50 27.09
N ALA A 903 9.37 -12.31 28.20
CA ALA A 903 10.14 -11.09 28.43
C ALA A 903 11.30 -10.92 27.43
N THR A 904 11.94 -12.03 27.05
CA THR A 904 13.03 -12.03 26.05
C THR A 904 12.52 -11.71 24.64
N SER A 905 11.31 -12.16 24.29
CA SER A 905 10.62 -11.79 23.06
C SER A 905 10.26 -10.29 23.04
N PHE A 906 9.64 -9.78 24.11
CA PHE A 906 9.23 -8.39 24.23
C PHE A 906 10.40 -7.40 24.14
N ILE A 907 11.53 -7.69 24.81
CA ILE A 907 12.74 -6.86 24.74
C ILE A 907 13.36 -6.88 23.33
N LYS A 908 13.32 -8.03 22.63
CA LYS A 908 13.77 -8.10 21.23
C LYS A 908 12.91 -7.26 20.30
N ASP A 909 11.59 -7.33 20.41
CA ASP A 909 10.69 -6.60 19.52
C ASP A 909 10.80 -5.07 19.70
N ILE A 910 11.05 -4.60 20.93
CA ILE A 910 11.36 -3.19 21.20
C ILE A 910 12.73 -2.80 20.62
N ALA A 911 13.77 -3.62 20.77
CA ALA A 911 15.09 -3.35 20.19
C ALA A 911 15.05 -3.30 18.65
N LEU A 912 14.33 -4.23 18.01
CA LEU A 912 14.11 -4.22 16.55
C LEU A 912 13.37 -2.96 16.07
N ARG A 913 12.44 -2.41 16.86
CA ARG A 913 11.68 -1.20 16.51
C ARG A 913 12.44 0.11 16.78
N LEU A 914 13.39 0.12 17.72
CA LEU A 914 14.16 1.33 18.09
C LEU A 914 15.47 1.51 17.33
N GLY A 915 15.97 0.48 16.64
CA GLY A 915 17.07 0.61 15.67
C GLY A 915 18.45 0.91 16.27
N ARG A 916 18.68 0.54 17.54
CA ARG A 916 19.96 0.63 18.26
C ARG A 916 20.12 -0.55 19.22
#